data_AF-A0A819RXA3-F1
#
_entry.id   AF-A0A819RXA3-F1
#
_cell.length_a   1.000
_cell.length_b   1.000
_cell.length_c   1.000
_cell.angle_alpha   90.00
_cell.angle_beta   90.00
_cell.angle_gamma   90.00
#
_symmetry.space_group_name_H-M   'P 1'
#
loop_
_entity.id
_entity.type
_entity.pdbx_description
1 polymer ?
#
loop_
_entity_poly.entity_id
_entity_poly.type
_entity_poly.pdbx_seq_one_letter_code
_entity_poly.pdbx_strand_id
1 'polypeptide(L)'
;MTDIEPSEELTGNMQQLISAKAEELFNLCDTEQKGFIIKKDMQRLRDELGVEPEQLEDVFDSLDIDHNGYLTLEEFTSGFGMFLGDQIGDGSGNEQEMIEHNSNDKEEQQLFHDTLEALGAKDLYDDEETIMGLWMKLRENDPVLLRQFEQFIGKITQEIRRSKLDHRSIEAALQSKSSVHESEIKKLYDEMEQQIKAEKAKVLAQEKLKERELREQMDRELRLKEQQLSELTKKQSDLEMKLLRLNLNESETKNENERLQKEKAQLEEQLQELTKGLEESKNYISQLQNQTKKEKRDRAKQALNLTENIAIERENLVKQLDSLKTINKRLVDERDLSQGSKQQERSPSPSHSSRKPIRKQGSILSDYFSSPHRKNSEPEEDDDLMNSLNDGESGNGMDSTRNQKRRSRYRQLPSGSSESEDMNDNLDKLLVSNFRRHRYKINYMSNRDLIRLAKELGAREQPVGANSVFQHSELMNVAPNAVPDRMFKIAFIGDSGVGKTSFIQRFCTDNFKDTFSATIGIDLQVKMINIDSRIIALQLWDTAGQERFRSITKQYFRKADGVILVYDVTSEVTFRNVRGWMTSVRESAEDDCVVALVGNKTDLCDDDEKRPVKYKDGAKLADEYGCLFFESSARLGTSIVEIMEAIARLMQEKDDKQRKGENVVDISSKKKKRSCC
;
A
#
# COMPACT_ATOMS: atom_id res chain seq x y z
N MET A 1 -92.21 7.98 16.94
CA MET A 1 -91.87 6.62 16.48
C MET A 1 -90.50 6.66 15.84
N THR A 2 -89.50 6.52 16.70
CA THR A 2 -88.06 6.25 16.49
C THR A 2 -87.49 6.59 17.85
N ASP A 3 -87.69 5.66 18.77
CA ASP A 3 -87.15 5.70 20.11
C ASP A 3 -85.62 5.51 19.99
N ILE A 4 -84.84 6.32 20.69
CA ILE A 4 -83.38 6.24 20.72
C ILE A 4 -82.98 6.20 22.19
N GLU A 5 -82.26 5.16 22.56
CA GLU A 5 -81.90 4.87 23.95
C GLU A 5 -80.71 5.73 24.40
N PRO A 6 -80.62 6.09 25.70
CA PRO A 6 -79.44 6.76 26.27
C PRO A 6 -78.27 5.79 26.57
N SER A 7 -78.23 4.62 25.93
CA SER A 7 -77.30 3.51 26.21
C SER A 7 -75.97 3.60 25.44
N GLU A 8 -75.93 4.30 24.30
CA GLU A 8 -74.77 4.32 23.40
C GLU A 8 -73.64 5.30 23.83
N GLU A 9 -73.94 6.40 24.54
CA GLU A 9 -72.91 7.40 24.89
C GLU A 9 -71.97 6.95 26.03
N LEU A 10 -72.45 6.19 27.02
CA LEU A 10 -71.58 5.63 28.06
C LEU A 10 -70.71 4.48 27.52
N THR A 11 -71.28 3.62 26.67
CA THR A 11 -70.57 2.48 26.07
C THR A 11 -69.48 2.96 25.13
N GLY A 12 -69.74 3.97 24.28
CA GLY A 12 -68.72 4.56 23.40
C GLY A 12 -67.50 5.13 24.14
N ASN A 13 -67.72 5.82 25.27
CA ASN A 13 -66.62 6.33 26.12
C ASN A 13 -65.80 5.20 26.75
N MET A 14 -66.46 4.11 27.18
CA MET A 14 -65.80 2.95 27.77
C MET A 14 -64.98 2.18 26.72
N GLN A 15 -65.51 2.02 25.51
CA GLN A 15 -64.83 1.38 24.36
C GLN A 15 -63.53 2.11 24.01
N GLN A 16 -63.53 3.45 23.99
CA GLN A 16 -62.34 4.26 23.73
C GLN A 16 -61.26 4.09 24.81
N LEU A 17 -61.65 4.04 26.09
CA LEU A 17 -60.73 3.83 27.20
C LEU A 17 -60.08 2.43 27.15
N ILE A 18 -60.86 1.40 26.78
CA ILE A 18 -60.37 0.03 26.59
C ILE A 18 -59.39 -0.04 25.41
N SER A 19 -59.71 0.59 24.27
CA SER A 19 -58.82 0.65 23.10
C SER A 19 -57.48 1.32 23.43
N ALA A 20 -57.51 2.48 24.11
CA ALA A 20 -56.30 3.19 24.52
C ALA A 20 -55.42 2.37 25.47
N LYS A 21 -56.03 1.57 26.37
CA LYS A 21 -55.29 0.65 27.24
C LYS A 21 -54.74 -0.58 26.51
N ALA A 22 -55.43 -1.09 25.50
CA ALA A 22 -54.92 -2.16 24.65
C ALA A 22 -53.72 -1.69 23.81
N GLU A 23 -53.75 -0.46 23.26
CA GLU A 23 -52.60 0.14 22.58
C GLU A 23 -51.37 0.29 23.51
N GLU A 24 -51.58 0.70 24.77
CA GLU A 24 -50.51 0.82 25.76
C GLU A 24 -49.84 -0.53 26.06
N LEU A 25 -50.64 -1.58 26.28
CA LEU A 25 -50.16 -2.96 26.51
C LEU A 25 -49.47 -3.55 25.27
N PHE A 26 -49.93 -3.21 24.05
CA PHE A 26 -49.29 -3.65 22.82
C PHE A 26 -47.88 -3.06 22.68
N ASN A 27 -47.74 -1.75 22.91
CA ASN A 27 -46.44 -1.06 22.87
C ASN A 27 -45.47 -1.55 23.96
N LEU A 28 -45.98 -2.02 25.11
CA LEU A 28 -45.17 -2.62 26.16
C LEU A 28 -44.59 -3.99 25.76
N CYS A 29 -45.32 -4.76 24.94
CA CYS A 29 -44.82 -6.01 24.37
C CYS A 29 -43.79 -5.75 23.26
N ASP A 30 -44.13 -4.90 22.28
CA ASP A 30 -43.31 -4.62 21.11
C ASP A 30 -42.27 -3.49 21.35
N THR A 31 -41.34 -3.75 22.26
CA THR A 31 -40.21 -2.84 22.55
C THR A 31 -39.24 -2.65 21.38
N GLU A 32 -39.44 -3.32 20.25
CA GLU A 32 -38.58 -3.29 19.06
C GLU A 32 -39.25 -2.63 17.85
N GLN A 33 -40.52 -2.20 17.97
CA GLN A 33 -41.32 -1.57 16.90
C GLN A 33 -41.42 -2.44 15.64
N LYS A 34 -41.66 -3.75 15.83
CA LYS A 34 -41.91 -4.75 14.78
C LYS A 34 -43.29 -4.60 14.13
N GLY A 35 -44.27 -4.05 14.86
CA GLY A 35 -45.67 -3.96 14.46
C GLY A 35 -46.49 -5.23 14.74
N PHE A 36 -45.91 -6.20 15.43
CA PHE A 36 -46.55 -7.48 15.78
C PHE A 36 -45.96 -8.08 17.07
N ILE A 37 -46.76 -8.86 17.79
CA ILE A 37 -46.39 -9.54 19.04
C ILE A 37 -46.30 -11.05 18.81
N ILE A 38 -45.21 -11.67 19.26
CA ILE A 38 -45.05 -13.13 19.29
C ILE A 38 -45.49 -13.64 20.68
N LYS A 39 -45.94 -14.90 20.78
CA LYS A 39 -46.29 -15.58 22.05
C LYS A 39 -45.24 -15.43 23.18
N LYS A 40 -43.94 -15.29 22.83
CA LYS A 40 -42.84 -15.01 23.78
C LYS A 40 -42.74 -13.57 24.26
N ASP A 41 -43.23 -12.62 23.47
CA ASP A 41 -43.24 -11.21 23.81
C ASP A 41 -44.43 -10.87 24.73
N MET A 42 -45.56 -11.60 24.62
CA MET A 42 -46.65 -11.53 25.61
C MET A 42 -46.24 -11.97 27.02
N GLN A 43 -45.27 -12.89 27.17
CA GLN A 43 -44.73 -13.30 28.48
C GLN A 43 -44.09 -12.13 29.27
N ARG A 44 -43.84 -10.98 28.64
CA ARG A 44 -43.36 -9.74 29.30
C ARG A 44 -44.43 -9.09 30.17
N LEU A 45 -45.72 -9.26 29.85
CA LEU A 45 -46.85 -8.72 30.62
C LEU A 45 -47.00 -9.37 32.02
N ARG A 46 -46.37 -10.53 32.26
CA ARG A 46 -46.35 -11.23 33.55
C ARG A 46 -46.01 -10.30 34.71
N ASP A 47 -45.02 -9.42 34.53
CA ASP A 47 -44.48 -8.59 35.62
C ASP A 47 -45.35 -7.35 35.91
N GLU A 48 -46.34 -7.04 35.06
CA GLU A 48 -47.25 -5.89 35.22
C GLU A 48 -48.71 -6.30 35.48
N LEU A 49 -49.15 -7.45 34.95
CA LEU A 49 -50.49 -8.01 35.19
C LEU A 49 -50.52 -9.09 36.28
N GLY A 50 -49.37 -9.67 36.67
CA GLY A 50 -49.28 -10.68 37.75
C GLY A 50 -49.87 -12.06 37.40
N VAL A 51 -50.00 -12.38 36.11
CA VAL A 51 -50.65 -13.59 35.57
C VAL A 51 -49.62 -14.67 35.23
N GLU A 52 -49.95 -15.95 35.44
CA GLU A 52 -49.06 -17.08 35.13
C GLU A 52 -48.83 -17.23 33.60
N PRO A 53 -47.64 -17.71 33.15
CA PRO A 53 -47.31 -17.77 31.72
C PRO A 53 -48.29 -18.61 30.89
N GLU A 54 -48.81 -19.71 31.44
CA GLU A 54 -49.76 -20.60 30.75
C GLU A 54 -51.06 -19.86 30.39
N GLN A 55 -51.55 -18.99 31.28
CA GLN A 55 -52.75 -18.18 31.05
C GLN A 55 -52.52 -17.03 30.06
N LEU A 56 -51.31 -16.46 30.02
CA LEU A 56 -50.92 -15.50 28.98
C LEU A 56 -50.78 -16.18 27.61
N GLU A 57 -50.40 -17.46 27.59
CA GLU A 57 -50.31 -18.28 26.38
C GLU A 57 -51.69 -18.74 25.87
N ASP A 58 -52.66 -19.02 26.76
CA ASP A 58 -54.07 -19.24 26.41
C ASP A 58 -54.72 -17.96 25.84
N VAL A 59 -54.44 -16.79 26.45
CA VAL A 59 -54.93 -15.50 25.93
C VAL A 59 -54.35 -15.21 24.54
N PHE A 60 -53.06 -15.47 24.31
CA PHE A 60 -52.46 -15.33 22.97
C PHE A 60 -53.20 -16.21 21.93
N ASP A 61 -53.43 -17.49 22.24
CA ASP A 61 -54.10 -18.42 21.33
C ASP A 61 -55.60 -18.10 21.11
N SER A 62 -56.21 -17.33 22.03
CA SER A 62 -57.58 -16.80 21.86
C SER A 62 -57.68 -15.55 20.98
N LEU A 63 -56.57 -14.80 20.84
CA LEU A 63 -56.47 -13.59 20.02
C LEU A 63 -55.93 -13.89 18.61
N ASP A 64 -55.16 -14.97 18.45
CA ASP A 64 -54.55 -15.42 17.19
C ASP A 64 -55.57 -16.17 16.32
N ILE A 65 -56.59 -15.43 15.83
CA ILE A 65 -57.80 -15.97 15.17
C ILE A 65 -57.48 -16.70 13.85
N ASP A 66 -56.43 -16.30 13.12
CA ASP A 66 -55.98 -16.97 11.89
C ASP A 66 -54.85 -17.99 12.13
N HIS A 67 -54.43 -18.16 13.39
CA HIS A 67 -53.39 -19.08 13.85
C HIS A 67 -52.04 -18.87 13.15
N ASN A 68 -51.66 -17.62 12.89
CA ASN A 68 -50.45 -17.26 12.18
C ASN A 68 -49.19 -17.22 13.09
N GLY A 69 -49.37 -17.08 14.41
CA GLY A 69 -48.32 -17.01 15.42
C GLY A 69 -47.81 -15.60 15.79
N TYR A 70 -48.43 -14.54 15.24
CA TYR A 70 -48.04 -13.13 15.36
C TYR A 70 -49.28 -12.22 15.42
N LEU A 71 -49.58 -11.66 16.60
CA LEU A 71 -50.70 -10.73 16.76
C LEU A 71 -50.34 -9.34 16.22
N THR A 72 -51.10 -8.81 15.26
CA THR A 72 -51.02 -7.40 14.86
C THR A 72 -51.76 -6.49 15.85
N LEU A 73 -51.53 -5.17 15.73
CA LEU A 73 -52.20 -4.18 16.58
C LEU A 73 -53.73 -4.19 16.43
N GLU A 74 -54.24 -4.44 15.21
CA GLU A 74 -55.69 -4.46 14.93
C GLU A 74 -56.35 -5.72 15.53
N GLU A 75 -55.70 -6.88 15.43
CA GLU A 75 -56.18 -8.13 16.06
C GLU A 75 -56.13 -8.05 17.59
N PHE A 76 -55.03 -7.54 18.15
CA PHE A 76 -54.87 -7.39 19.60
C PHE A 76 -55.92 -6.45 20.18
N THR A 77 -56.07 -5.23 19.63
CA THR A 77 -57.03 -4.23 20.15
C THR A 77 -58.49 -4.67 19.97
N SER A 78 -58.82 -5.34 18.85
CA SER A 78 -60.16 -5.89 18.60
C SER A 78 -60.52 -6.99 19.60
N GLY A 79 -59.64 -7.99 19.77
CA GLY A 79 -59.90 -9.14 20.63
C GLY A 79 -59.89 -8.79 22.14
N PHE A 80 -59.05 -7.85 22.58
CA PHE A 80 -59.01 -7.42 23.98
C PHE A 80 -60.34 -6.78 24.43
N GLY A 81 -61.05 -6.12 23.51
CA GLY A 81 -62.38 -5.57 23.77
C GLY A 81 -63.45 -6.64 24.00
N MET A 82 -63.40 -7.76 23.27
CA MET A 82 -64.34 -8.87 23.47
C MET A 82 -64.12 -9.60 24.79
N PHE A 83 -62.86 -9.79 25.21
CA PHE A 83 -62.51 -10.52 26.44
C PHE A 83 -63.03 -9.87 27.73
N LEU A 84 -63.16 -8.53 27.76
CA LEU A 84 -63.70 -7.80 28.90
C LEU A 84 -65.22 -7.60 28.87
N GLY A 85 -65.86 -7.70 27.69
CA GLY A 85 -67.30 -7.51 27.55
C GLY A 85 -68.15 -8.62 28.19
N ASP A 86 -67.65 -9.85 28.21
CA ASP A 86 -68.43 -11.05 28.57
C ASP A 86 -68.52 -11.34 30.08
N GLN A 87 -67.96 -10.48 30.94
CA GLN A 87 -68.03 -10.62 32.42
C GLN A 87 -68.99 -9.64 33.12
N ILE A 88 -69.69 -8.78 32.37
CA ILE A 88 -70.73 -7.87 32.92
C ILE A 88 -72.10 -8.31 32.37
N GLY A 89 -72.44 -9.59 32.59
CA GLY A 89 -73.48 -10.29 31.84
C GLY A 89 -74.51 -11.11 32.62
N ASP A 90 -74.42 -11.23 33.95
CA ASP A 90 -75.48 -11.86 34.75
C ASP A 90 -75.50 -11.31 36.19
N GLY A 91 -76.69 -11.00 36.74
CA GLY A 91 -76.76 -10.27 38.02
C GLY A 91 -78.10 -9.61 38.41
N SER A 92 -79.23 -9.99 37.81
CA SER A 92 -80.56 -9.44 38.13
C SER A 92 -81.16 -10.02 39.43
N GLY A 93 -80.47 -9.80 40.56
CA GLY A 93 -80.90 -10.22 41.89
C GLY A 93 -82.00 -9.31 42.48
N ASN A 94 -83.09 -9.91 42.98
CA ASN A 94 -84.25 -9.18 43.50
C ASN A 94 -83.94 -8.35 44.76
N GLU A 95 -84.29 -7.07 44.74
CA GLU A 95 -84.68 -6.32 45.95
C GLU A 95 -86.03 -5.61 45.71
N GLN A 96 -87.12 -6.33 46.04
CA GLN A 96 -88.44 -5.74 46.29
C GLN A 96 -88.63 -5.62 47.80
N GLU A 97 -88.19 -4.51 48.40
CA GLU A 97 -88.60 -4.16 49.76
C GLU A 97 -89.93 -3.38 49.75
N MET A 98 -90.75 -3.64 50.76
CA MET A 98 -92.11 -3.08 50.85
C MET A 98 -92.10 -1.75 51.60
N ILE A 99 -92.68 -0.71 50.99
CA ILE A 99 -93.10 0.50 51.71
C ILE A 99 -94.57 0.76 51.42
N GLU A 100 -95.41 0.65 52.45
CA GLU A 100 -96.80 1.11 52.41
C GLU A 100 -96.80 2.65 52.42
N HIS A 101 -97.18 3.27 51.30
CA HIS A 101 -97.53 4.69 51.24
C HIS A 101 -99.02 4.86 51.01
N ASN A 102 -99.61 5.89 51.64
CA ASN A 102 -101.06 6.09 51.65
C ASN A 102 -101.58 6.42 50.26
N SER A 103 -102.85 6.07 50.00
CA SER A 103 -103.55 6.41 48.75
C SER A 103 -103.49 7.91 48.43
N ASN A 104 -103.55 8.76 49.46
CA ASN A 104 -103.54 10.22 49.34
C ASN A 104 -102.21 10.76 48.79
N ASP A 105 -101.08 10.18 49.21
CA ASP A 105 -99.73 10.68 48.88
C ASP A 105 -99.54 10.71 47.35
N LYS A 106 -100.12 9.73 46.64
CA LYS A 106 -100.05 9.60 45.18
C LYS A 106 -100.93 10.59 44.44
N GLU A 107 -102.11 10.91 44.96
CA GLU A 107 -102.98 11.95 44.37
C GLU A 107 -102.34 13.34 44.49
N GLU A 108 -101.63 13.61 45.59
CA GLU A 108 -100.93 14.89 45.79
C GLU A 108 -99.64 15.02 44.96
N GLN A 109 -98.86 13.93 44.83
CA GLN A 109 -97.75 13.84 43.89
C GLN A 109 -98.20 14.09 42.45
N GLN A 110 -99.29 13.45 42.02
CA GLN A 110 -99.83 13.64 40.68
C GLN A 110 -100.31 15.08 40.45
N LEU A 111 -100.99 15.71 41.41
CA LEU A 111 -101.41 17.10 41.29
C LEU A 111 -100.24 18.09 41.29
N PHE A 112 -99.14 17.78 41.98
CA PHE A 112 -97.89 18.54 41.90
C PHE A 112 -97.26 18.43 40.51
N HIS A 113 -97.14 17.23 39.94
CA HIS A 113 -96.62 17.04 38.58
C HIS A 113 -97.51 17.70 37.52
N ASP A 114 -98.85 17.62 37.62
CA ASP A 114 -99.78 18.34 36.74
C ASP A 114 -99.55 19.87 36.82
N THR A 115 -99.26 20.40 38.02
CA THR A 115 -98.99 21.83 38.24
C THR A 115 -97.61 22.23 37.69
N LEU A 116 -96.57 21.39 37.87
CA LEU A 116 -95.28 21.59 37.22
C LEU A 116 -95.40 21.52 35.69
N GLU A 117 -96.20 20.60 35.13
CA GLU A 117 -96.39 20.46 33.70
C GLU A 117 -97.16 21.65 33.10
N ALA A 118 -98.16 22.18 33.81
CA ALA A 118 -98.84 23.42 33.44
C ALA A 118 -97.93 24.67 33.49
N LEU A 119 -96.94 24.70 34.40
CA LEU A 119 -95.86 25.70 34.41
C LEU A 119 -94.73 25.38 33.42
N GLY A 120 -94.73 24.17 32.86
CA GLY A 120 -93.65 23.60 32.04
C GLY A 120 -92.33 23.42 32.79
N ALA A 121 -92.36 23.23 34.10
CA ALA A 121 -91.21 23.04 34.99
C ALA A 121 -90.71 21.58 35.08
N LYS A 122 -91.46 20.63 34.51
CA LYS A 122 -91.14 19.20 34.40
C LYS A 122 -89.76 18.99 33.77
N ASP A 123 -88.97 18.09 34.34
CA ASP A 123 -87.64 17.67 33.86
C ASP A 123 -86.60 18.82 33.78
N LEU A 124 -86.77 19.89 34.55
CA LEU A 124 -85.90 21.09 34.52
C LEU A 124 -85.14 21.41 35.81
N TYR A 125 -85.43 20.70 36.90
CA TYR A 125 -84.80 20.85 38.21
C TYR A 125 -84.38 19.48 38.73
N ASP A 126 -83.13 19.34 39.17
CA ASP A 126 -82.59 18.04 39.60
C ASP A 126 -83.12 17.61 41.00
N ASP A 127 -83.55 18.58 41.81
CA ASP A 127 -84.06 18.39 43.19
C ASP A 127 -85.60 18.45 43.30
N GLU A 128 -86.36 17.81 42.39
CA GLU A 128 -87.85 17.92 42.34
C GLU A 128 -88.54 17.62 43.69
N GLU A 129 -88.03 16.66 44.47
CA GLU A 129 -88.55 16.32 45.81
C GLU A 129 -88.57 17.52 46.78
N THR A 130 -87.55 18.38 46.71
CA THR A 130 -87.43 19.55 47.60
C THR A 130 -88.46 20.62 47.25
N ILE A 131 -88.74 20.78 45.95
CA ILE A 131 -89.73 21.70 45.41
C ILE A 131 -91.14 21.19 45.75
N MET A 132 -91.38 19.89 45.62
CA MET A 132 -92.62 19.22 46.03
C MET A 132 -92.89 19.42 47.53
N GLY A 133 -91.91 19.11 48.38
CA GLY A 133 -92.01 19.24 49.83
C GLY A 133 -92.20 20.69 50.32
N LEU A 134 -91.84 21.69 49.50
CA LEU A 134 -92.15 23.10 49.78
C LEU A 134 -93.55 23.48 49.27
N TRP A 135 -93.93 23.05 48.06
CA TRP A 135 -95.25 23.31 47.48
C TRP A 135 -96.38 22.74 48.34
N MET A 136 -96.24 21.50 48.82
CA MET A 136 -97.20 20.87 49.75
C MET A 136 -97.38 21.71 51.03
N LYS A 137 -96.27 22.09 51.70
CA LYS A 137 -96.31 22.89 52.94
C LYS A 137 -96.91 24.28 52.73
N LEU A 138 -96.64 24.92 51.59
CA LEU A 138 -97.25 26.20 51.22
C LEU A 138 -98.76 26.06 50.96
N ARG A 139 -99.20 24.97 50.32
CA ARG A 139 -100.59 24.67 50.00
C ARG A 139 -101.45 24.45 51.25
N GLU A 140 -100.90 23.82 52.29
CA GLU A 140 -101.57 23.68 53.58
C GLU A 140 -101.65 24.99 54.39
N ASN A 141 -100.57 25.79 54.40
CA ASN A 141 -100.38 26.85 55.40
C ASN A 141 -100.63 28.29 54.89
N ASP A 142 -100.36 28.61 53.62
CA ASP A 142 -100.66 29.92 53.03
C ASP A 142 -100.88 29.84 51.50
N PRO A 143 -102.14 29.76 51.02
CA PRO A 143 -102.44 29.68 49.59
C PRO A 143 -102.19 30.99 48.81
N VAL A 144 -101.97 32.13 49.49
CA VAL A 144 -101.56 33.39 48.83
C VAL A 144 -100.08 33.33 48.47
N LEU A 145 -99.25 32.76 49.35
CA LEU A 145 -97.82 32.59 49.13
C LEU A 145 -97.54 31.47 48.09
N LEU A 146 -98.34 30.40 48.08
CA LEU A 146 -98.27 29.34 47.05
C LEU A 146 -98.33 29.92 45.63
N ARG A 147 -99.30 30.81 45.35
CA ARG A 147 -99.47 31.44 44.03
C ARG A 147 -98.30 32.35 43.64
N GLN A 148 -97.56 32.90 44.61
CA GLN A 148 -96.33 33.66 44.35
C GLN A 148 -95.15 32.72 44.03
N PHE A 149 -95.06 31.60 44.73
CA PHE A 149 -94.08 30.55 44.48
C PHE A 149 -94.26 29.93 43.07
N GLU A 150 -95.48 29.60 42.67
CA GLU A 150 -95.79 29.10 41.32
C GLU A 150 -95.40 30.11 40.21
N GLN A 151 -95.66 31.41 40.43
CA GLN A 151 -95.21 32.46 39.51
C GLN A 151 -93.69 32.66 39.49
N PHE A 152 -93.00 32.35 40.58
CA PHE A 152 -91.54 32.41 40.68
C PHE A 152 -90.90 31.22 39.95
N ILE A 153 -91.39 30.00 40.18
CA ILE A 153 -91.01 28.80 39.42
C ILE A 153 -91.26 29.01 37.93
N GLY A 154 -92.44 29.49 37.52
CA GLY A 154 -92.74 29.77 36.10
C GLY A 154 -91.77 30.75 35.44
N LYS A 155 -91.31 31.79 36.17
CA LYS A 155 -90.32 32.75 35.68
C LYS A 155 -88.92 32.13 35.57
N ILE A 156 -88.45 31.43 36.60
CA ILE A 156 -87.14 30.77 36.58
C ILE A 156 -87.11 29.69 35.49
N THR A 157 -88.17 28.90 35.37
CA THR A 157 -88.36 27.93 34.28
C THR A 157 -88.26 28.60 32.89
N GLN A 158 -88.81 29.80 32.72
CA GLN A 158 -88.69 30.56 31.47
C GLN A 158 -87.25 31.08 31.24
N GLU A 159 -86.55 31.57 32.27
CA GLU A 159 -85.17 32.05 32.18
C GLU A 159 -84.17 30.91 31.95
N ILE A 160 -84.32 29.77 32.63
CA ILE A 160 -83.53 28.55 32.40
C ILE A 160 -83.75 28.03 30.98
N ARG A 161 -85.01 27.95 30.50
CA ARG A 161 -85.31 27.55 29.11
C ARG A 161 -84.67 28.49 28.10
N ARG A 162 -84.75 29.80 28.33
CA ARG A 162 -84.09 30.80 27.47
C ARG A 162 -82.57 30.62 27.48
N SER A 163 -81.95 30.44 28.65
CA SER A 163 -80.52 30.19 28.78
C SER A 163 -80.08 28.89 28.08
N LYS A 164 -80.84 27.79 28.24
CA LYS A 164 -80.59 26.51 27.54
C LYS A 164 -80.75 26.65 26.01
N LEU A 165 -81.66 27.49 25.51
CA LEU A 165 -81.80 27.80 24.07
C LEU A 165 -80.66 28.70 23.55
N ASP A 166 -80.33 29.77 24.27
CA ASP A 166 -79.24 30.68 23.91
C ASP A 166 -77.88 29.93 23.92
N HIS A 167 -77.67 29.01 24.88
CA HIS A 167 -76.51 28.12 24.94
C HIS A 167 -76.42 27.21 23.71
N ARG A 168 -77.47 26.45 23.39
CA ARG A 168 -77.53 25.59 22.19
C ARG A 168 -77.29 26.38 20.89
N SER A 169 -77.77 27.62 20.82
CA SER A 169 -77.55 28.51 19.67
C SER A 169 -76.08 28.95 19.54
N ILE A 170 -75.42 29.27 20.66
CA ILE A 170 -73.99 29.61 20.70
C ILE A 170 -73.14 28.38 20.38
N GLU A 171 -73.49 27.22 20.93
CA GLU A 171 -72.82 25.94 20.70
C GLU A 171 -72.87 25.52 19.22
N ALA A 172 -74.05 25.53 18.60
CA ALA A 172 -74.20 25.24 17.17
C ALA A 172 -73.41 26.23 16.29
N ALA A 173 -73.36 27.51 16.67
CA ALA A 173 -72.54 28.52 15.97
C ALA A 173 -71.03 28.30 16.17
N LEU A 174 -70.60 27.78 17.32
CA LEU A 174 -69.21 27.42 17.61
C LEU A 174 -68.78 26.18 16.82
N GLN A 175 -69.58 25.10 16.87
CA GLN A 175 -69.37 23.87 16.10
C GLN A 175 -69.30 24.16 14.60
N SER A 176 -70.22 24.98 14.08
CA SER A 176 -70.22 25.39 12.67
C SER A 176 -68.93 26.15 12.29
N LYS A 177 -68.43 27.05 13.16
CA LYS A 177 -67.14 27.73 12.92
C LYS A 177 -65.94 26.80 13.02
N SER A 178 -65.93 25.86 13.96
CA SER A 178 -64.87 24.86 14.09
C SER A 178 -64.75 24.05 12.80
N SER A 179 -65.87 23.49 12.33
CA SER A 179 -65.94 22.70 11.08
C SER A 179 -65.49 23.49 9.85
N VAL A 180 -65.80 24.79 9.76
CA VAL A 180 -65.30 25.67 8.68
C VAL A 180 -63.78 25.84 8.78
N HIS A 181 -63.24 26.14 9.97
CA HIS A 181 -61.79 26.29 10.14
C HIS A 181 -61.02 24.99 9.95
N GLU A 182 -61.56 23.84 10.37
CA GLU A 182 -61.01 22.51 10.07
C GLU A 182 -60.98 22.24 8.56
N SER A 183 -62.02 22.66 7.83
CA SER A 183 -62.08 22.57 6.36
C SER A 183 -61.06 23.50 5.66
N GLU A 184 -60.80 24.68 6.21
CA GLU A 184 -59.77 25.61 5.72
C GLU A 184 -58.36 25.08 6.00
N ILE A 185 -58.11 24.63 7.23
CA ILE A 185 -56.85 24.01 7.66
C ILE A 185 -56.53 22.78 6.81
N LYS A 186 -57.51 21.92 6.53
CA LYS A 186 -57.31 20.75 5.67
C LYS A 186 -56.88 21.13 4.25
N LYS A 187 -57.53 22.13 3.63
CA LYS A 187 -57.13 22.61 2.29
C LYS A 187 -55.70 23.16 2.28
N LEU A 188 -55.29 23.88 3.32
CA LEU A 188 -53.93 24.39 3.45
C LEU A 188 -52.90 23.26 3.60
N TYR A 189 -53.24 22.17 4.31
CA TYR A 189 -52.40 20.97 4.34
C TYR A 189 -52.33 20.28 2.97
N ASP A 190 -53.46 20.08 2.29
CA ASP A 190 -53.55 19.45 0.96
C ASP A 190 -52.73 20.25 -0.09
N GLU A 191 -52.79 21.58 -0.06
CA GLU A 191 -51.99 22.46 -0.92
C GLU A 191 -50.50 22.43 -0.58
N MET A 192 -50.15 22.46 0.71
CA MET A 192 -48.77 22.39 1.17
C MET A 192 -48.12 21.04 0.81
N GLU A 193 -48.82 19.91 0.96
CA GLU A 193 -48.29 18.60 0.57
C GLU A 193 -48.04 18.55 -0.94
N GLN A 194 -48.97 19.08 -1.75
CA GLN A 194 -48.79 19.16 -3.21
C GLN A 194 -47.56 20.01 -3.59
N GLN A 195 -47.34 21.15 -2.95
CA GLN A 195 -46.13 21.96 -3.16
C GLN A 195 -44.85 21.22 -2.76
N ILE A 196 -44.84 20.58 -1.59
CA ILE A 196 -43.70 19.76 -1.11
C ILE A 196 -43.41 18.62 -2.09
N LYS A 197 -44.43 17.95 -2.61
CA LYS A 197 -44.34 16.85 -3.58
C LYS A 197 -43.80 17.32 -4.93
N ALA A 198 -44.27 18.48 -5.41
CA ALA A 198 -43.79 19.10 -6.64
C ALA A 198 -42.31 19.54 -6.54
N GLU A 199 -41.91 20.16 -5.42
CA GLU A 199 -40.52 20.63 -5.25
C GLU A 199 -39.55 19.46 -5.06
N LYS A 200 -39.93 18.42 -4.27
CA LYS A 200 -39.18 17.15 -4.19
C LYS A 200 -38.97 16.52 -5.57
N ALA A 201 -39.99 16.54 -6.44
CA ALA A 201 -39.88 16.02 -7.79
C ALA A 201 -38.91 16.83 -8.68
N LYS A 202 -38.88 18.17 -8.56
CA LYS A 202 -37.90 19.03 -9.25
C LYS A 202 -36.48 18.75 -8.80
N VAL A 203 -36.24 18.66 -7.48
CA VAL A 203 -34.91 18.36 -6.91
C VAL A 203 -34.42 17.00 -7.40
N LEU A 204 -35.24 15.95 -7.30
CA LEU A 204 -34.93 14.61 -7.79
C LEU A 204 -34.61 14.59 -9.30
N ALA A 205 -35.28 15.41 -10.10
CA ALA A 205 -35.01 15.54 -11.53
C ALA A 205 -33.67 16.24 -11.82
N GLN A 206 -33.31 17.29 -11.06
CA GLN A 206 -32.01 17.96 -11.16
C GLN A 206 -30.86 17.07 -10.70
N GLU A 207 -31.04 16.29 -9.63
CA GLU A 207 -30.05 15.33 -9.15
C GLU A 207 -29.80 14.24 -10.21
N LYS A 208 -30.87 13.65 -10.77
CA LYS A 208 -30.76 12.66 -11.87
C LYS A 208 -30.14 13.22 -13.15
N LEU A 209 -30.24 14.54 -13.40
CA LEU A 209 -29.53 15.17 -14.52
C LEU A 209 -28.03 15.25 -14.23
N LYS A 210 -27.65 15.83 -13.08
CA LYS A 210 -26.24 15.94 -12.64
C LYS A 210 -25.55 14.57 -12.53
N GLU A 211 -26.28 13.56 -12.07
CA GLU A 211 -25.79 12.18 -11.98
C GLU A 211 -25.46 11.62 -13.38
N ARG A 212 -26.29 11.87 -14.40
CA ARG A 212 -26.02 11.48 -15.79
C ARG A 212 -24.83 12.23 -16.38
N GLU A 213 -24.78 13.56 -16.20
CA GLU A 213 -23.67 14.40 -16.67
C GLU A 213 -22.33 13.94 -16.09
N LEU A 214 -22.30 13.61 -14.78
CA LEU A 214 -21.12 13.09 -14.10
C LEU A 214 -20.75 11.68 -14.57
N ARG A 215 -21.73 10.76 -14.72
CA ARG A 215 -21.50 9.43 -15.30
C ARG A 215 -20.92 9.53 -16.71
N GLU A 216 -21.48 10.39 -17.57
CA GLU A 216 -20.98 10.63 -18.93
C GLU A 216 -19.60 11.29 -18.97
N GLN A 217 -19.22 12.08 -17.96
CA GLN A 217 -17.83 12.53 -17.80
C GLN A 217 -16.90 11.38 -17.41
N MET A 218 -17.25 10.62 -16.37
CA MET A 218 -16.44 9.48 -15.90
C MET A 218 -16.25 8.44 -17.02
N ASP A 219 -17.29 8.13 -17.79
CA ASP A 219 -17.20 7.22 -18.93
C ASP A 219 -16.33 7.75 -20.07
N ARG A 220 -16.18 9.08 -20.23
CA ARG A 220 -15.24 9.68 -21.20
C ARG A 220 -13.80 9.58 -20.70
N GLU A 221 -13.56 9.90 -19.43
CA GLU A 221 -12.23 9.78 -18.81
C GLU A 221 -11.76 8.33 -18.75
N LEU A 222 -12.64 7.38 -18.42
CA LEU A 222 -12.35 5.95 -18.41
C LEU A 222 -11.96 5.45 -19.80
N ARG A 223 -12.72 5.78 -20.86
CA ARG A 223 -12.36 5.41 -22.25
C ARG A 223 -11.02 6.01 -22.70
N LEU A 224 -10.69 7.23 -22.28
CA LEU A 224 -9.36 7.82 -22.53
C LEU A 224 -8.25 7.07 -21.78
N LYS A 225 -8.51 6.57 -20.56
CA LYS A 225 -7.56 5.75 -19.80
C LYS A 225 -7.38 4.35 -20.39
N GLU A 226 -8.44 3.71 -20.87
CA GLU A 226 -8.37 2.45 -21.60
C GLU A 226 -7.53 2.57 -22.89
N GLN A 227 -7.68 3.68 -23.63
CA GLN A 227 -6.85 3.97 -24.80
C GLN A 227 -5.37 4.14 -24.42
N GLN A 228 -5.08 4.91 -23.36
CA GLN A 228 -3.71 5.08 -22.84
C GLN A 228 -3.09 3.74 -22.40
N LEU A 229 -3.86 2.88 -21.73
CA LEU A 229 -3.42 1.53 -21.35
C LEU A 229 -3.18 0.65 -22.59
N SER A 230 -4.07 0.67 -23.58
CA SER A 230 -3.89 -0.09 -24.84
C SER A 230 -2.61 0.30 -25.58
N GLU A 231 -2.28 1.60 -25.62
CA GLU A 231 -1.01 2.07 -26.17
C GLU A 231 0.21 1.60 -25.37
N LEU A 232 0.14 1.66 -24.03
CA LEU A 232 1.25 1.24 -23.16
C LEU A 232 1.49 -0.27 -23.28
N THR A 233 0.44 -1.09 -23.31
CA THR A 233 0.55 -2.54 -23.51
C THR A 233 1.19 -2.89 -24.86
N LYS A 234 0.85 -2.16 -25.94
CA LYS A 234 1.52 -2.31 -27.25
C LYS A 234 3.00 -1.95 -27.17
N LYS A 235 3.33 -0.79 -26.57
CA LYS A 235 4.72 -0.34 -26.38
C LYS A 235 5.54 -1.31 -25.52
N GLN A 236 4.93 -1.94 -24.51
CA GLN A 236 5.54 -3.00 -23.71
C GLN A 236 5.83 -4.24 -24.57
N SER A 237 4.83 -4.73 -25.32
CA SER A 237 5.00 -5.88 -26.22
C SER A 237 6.10 -5.66 -27.27
N ASP A 238 6.19 -4.45 -27.84
CA ASP A 238 7.27 -4.05 -28.75
C ASP A 238 8.65 -4.04 -28.07
N LEU A 239 8.74 -3.69 -26.79
CA LEU A 239 9.99 -3.67 -26.02
C LEU A 239 10.42 -5.07 -25.60
N GLU A 240 9.49 -5.93 -25.18
CA GLU A 240 9.73 -7.35 -24.89
C GLU A 240 10.25 -8.08 -26.13
N MET A 241 9.65 -7.84 -27.30
CA MET A 241 10.13 -8.38 -28.58
C MET A 241 11.51 -7.84 -29.00
N LYS A 242 11.87 -6.60 -28.63
CA LYS A 242 13.22 -6.05 -28.85
C LYS A 242 14.24 -6.68 -27.90
N LEU A 243 13.91 -6.82 -26.62
CA LEU A 243 14.76 -7.51 -25.63
C LEU A 243 15.03 -8.96 -26.03
N LEU A 244 14.01 -9.69 -26.49
CA LEU A 244 14.17 -11.08 -26.93
C LEU A 244 15.11 -11.20 -28.15
N ARG A 245 15.05 -10.25 -29.10
CA ARG A 245 16.02 -10.17 -30.22
C ARG A 245 17.42 -9.80 -29.75
N LEU A 246 17.57 -8.83 -28.84
CA LEU A 246 18.88 -8.44 -28.32
C LEU A 246 19.56 -9.60 -27.57
N ASN A 247 18.81 -10.33 -26.74
CA ASN A 247 19.30 -11.52 -26.03
C ASN A 247 19.71 -12.66 -27.00
N LEU A 248 19.02 -12.81 -28.14
CA LEU A 248 19.42 -13.75 -29.19
C LEU A 248 20.77 -13.33 -29.79
N ASN A 249 20.89 -12.08 -30.22
CA ASN A 249 22.11 -11.53 -30.81
C ASN A 249 23.29 -11.56 -29.83
N GLU A 250 23.06 -11.32 -28.53
CA GLU A 250 24.09 -11.43 -27.49
C GLU A 250 24.57 -12.89 -27.34
N SER A 251 23.66 -13.86 -27.39
CA SER A 251 24.00 -15.29 -27.38
C SER A 251 24.80 -15.69 -28.63
N GLU A 252 24.40 -15.23 -29.81
CA GLU A 252 25.09 -15.50 -31.08
C GLU A 252 26.50 -14.89 -31.10
N THR A 253 26.62 -13.59 -30.82
CA THR A 253 27.93 -12.90 -30.76
C THR A 253 28.83 -13.46 -29.65
N LYS A 254 28.27 -13.94 -28.53
CA LYS A 254 29.04 -14.66 -27.52
C LYS A 254 29.55 -16.01 -28.02
N ASN A 255 28.71 -16.81 -28.68
CA ASN A 255 29.13 -18.10 -29.25
C ASN A 255 30.22 -17.92 -30.31
N GLU A 256 30.15 -16.85 -31.11
CA GLU A 256 31.18 -16.49 -32.09
C GLU A 256 32.47 -16.01 -31.43
N ASN A 257 32.41 -15.18 -30.37
CA ASN A 257 33.58 -14.84 -29.57
C ASN A 257 34.23 -16.07 -28.91
N GLU A 258 33.43 -17.00 -28.35
CA GLU A 258 33.92 -18.27 -27.79
C GLU A 258 34.50 -19.21 -28.87
N ARG A 259 34.19 -19.01 -30.15
CA ARG A 259 34.83 -19.71 -31.29
C ARG A 259 36.15 -19.03 -31.65
N LEU A 260 36.14 -17.72 -31.88
CA LEU A 260 37.33 -16.93 -32.24
C LEU A 260 38.42 -17.00 -31.17
N GLN A 261 38.07 -17.09 -29.88
CA GLN A 261 39.04 -17.31 -28.81
C GLN A 261 39.74 -18.68 -28.89
N LYS A 262 39.05 -19.74 -29.33
CA LYS A 262 39.64 -21.08 -29.50
C LYS A 262 40.56 -21.11 -30.72
N GLU A 263 40.12 -20.51 -31.83
CA GLU A 263 40.90 -20.38 -33.06
C GLU A 263 42.17 -19.53 -32.82
N LYS A 264 42.04 -18.41 -32.10
CA LYS A 264 43.18 -17.61 -31.62
C LYS A 264 44.15 -18.45 -30.78
N ALA A 265 43.66 -19.19 -29.79
CA ALA A 265 44.51 -20.01 -28.92
C ALA A 265 45.29 -21.10 -29.70
N GLN A 266 44.65 -21.73 -30.70
CA GLN A 266 45.29 -22.70 -31.59
C GLN A 266 46.39 -22.04 -32.46
N LEU A 267 46.16 -20.83 -32.96
CA LEU A 267 47.17 -20.07 -33.71
C LEU A 267 48.33 -19.61 -32.81
N GLU A 268 48.06 -19.22 -31.55
CA GLU A 268 49.09 -18.89 -30.57
C GLU A 268 49.93 -20.13 -30.17
N GLU A 269 49.32 -21.32 -30.07
CA GLU A 269 50.02 -22.59 -29.85
C GLU A 269 50.92 -22.97 -31.05
N GLN A 270 50.40 -22.87 -32.28
CA GLN A 270 51.19 -23.09 -33.50
C GLN A 270 52.35 -22.10 -33.64
N LEU A 271 52.15 -20.83 -33.29
CA LEU A 271 53.22 -19.83 -33.28
C LEU A 271 54.27 -20.12 -32.21
N GLN A 272 53.89 -20.66 -31.04
CA GLN A 272 54.85 -21.10 -30.02
C GLN A 272 55.65 -22.32 -30.47
N GLU A 273 55.02 -23.30 -31.13
CA GLU A 273 55.74 -24.47 -31.68
C GLU A 273 56.72 -24.06 -32.79
N LEU A 274 56.29 -23.22 -33.74
CA LEU A 274 57.13 -22.73 -34.84
C LEU A 274 58.30 -21.86 -34.33
N THR A 275 58.05 -20.96 -33.36
CA THR A 275 59.14 -20.14 -32.79
C THR A 275 60.12 -20.97 -31.96
N LYS A 276 59.65 -22.00 -31.23
CA LYS A 276 60.52 -22.98 -30.55
C LYS A 276 61.38 -23.75 -31.55
N GLY A 277 60.79 -24.30 -32.61
CA GLY A 277 61.54 -25.02 -33.66
C GLY A 277 62.55 -24.14 -34.42
N LEU A 278 62.22 -22.86 -34.62
CA LEU A 278 63.13 -21.87 -35.20
C LEU A 278 64.29 -21.53 -34.25
N GLU A 279 64.03 -21.39 -32.95
CA GLU A 279 65.06 -21.13 -31.95
C GLU A 279 65.97 -22.36 -31.74
N GLU A 280 65.44 -23.59 -31.77
CA GLU A 280 66.22 -24.83 -31.80
C GLU A 280 67.13 -24.89 -33.03
N SER A 281 66.60 -24.59 -34.21
CA SER A 281 67.36 -24.53 -35.46
C SER A 281 68.47 -23.47 -35.42
N LYS A 282 68.17 -22.29 -34.88
CA LYS A 282 69.11 -21.17 -34.67
C LYS A 282 70.21 -21.52 -33.67
N ASN A 283 69.89 -22.27 -32.62
CA ASN A 283 70.87 -22.80 -31.67
C ASN A 283 71.78 -23.87 -32.32
N TYR A 284 71.21 -24.79 -33.11
CA TYR A 284 71.98 -25.79 -33.86
C TYR A 284 72.95 -25.16 -34.87
N ILE A 285 72.49 -24.17 -35.65
CA ILE A 285 73.34 -23.37 -36.55
C ILE A 285 74.46 -22.67 -35.76
N SER A 286 74.15 -22.10 -34.58
CA SER A 286 75.13 -21.44 -33.73
C SER A 286 76.18 -22.42 -33.17
N GLN A 287 75.80 -23.65 -32.83
CA GLN A 287 76.74 -24.72 -32.46
C GLN A 287 77.66 -25.09 -33.63
N LEU A 288 77.10 -25.34 -34.82
CA LEU A 288 77.88 -25.65 -36.03
C LEU A 288 78.84 -24.52 -36.41
N GLN A 289 78.42 -23.26 -36.31
CA GLN A 289 79.31 -22.12 -36.52
C GLN A 289 80.44 -22.08 -35.49
N ASN A 290 80.18 -22.37 -34.22
CA ASN A 290 81.18 -22.35 -33.16
C ASN A 290 82.15 -23.53 -33.26
N GLN A 291 81.68 -24.72 -33.66
CA GLN A 291 82.54 -25.84 -34.04
C GLN A 291 83.43 -25.47 -35.24
N THR A 292 82.86 -24.91 -36.30
CA THR A 292 83.62 -24.45 -37.48
C THR A 292 84.67 -23.39 -37.12
N LYS A 293 84.35 -22.46 -36.22
CA LYS A 293 85.31 -21.46 -35.69
C LYS A 293 86.42 -22.13 -34.85
N LYS A 294 86.09 -23.16 -34.05
CA LYS A 294 87.07 -23.94 -33.27
C LYS A 294 87.99 -24.73 -34.19
N GLU A 295 87.45 -25.49 -35.15
CA GLU A 295 88.25 -26.24 -36.13
C GLU A 295 89.15 -25.33 -36.96
N LYS A 296 88.67 -24.16 -37.41
CA LYS A 296 89.53 -23.18 -38.10
C LYS A 296 90.66 -22.66 -37.21
N ARG A 297 90.41 -22.41 -35.92
CA ARG A 297 91.44 -22.04 -34.94
C ARG A 297 92.45 -23.17 -34.70
N ASP A 298 92.00 -24.41 -34.55
CA ASP A 298 92.87 -25.54 -34.24
C ASP A 298 93.69 -25.98 -35.46
N ARG A 299 93.13 -25.93 -36.67
CA ARG A 299 93.90 -26.05 -37.93
C ARG A 299 94.93 -24.91 -38.09
N ALA A 300 94.60 -23.68 -37.69
CA ALA A 300 95.55 -22.56 -37.73
C ALA A 300 96.70 -22.74 -36.72
N LYS A 301 96.44 -23.25 -35.50
CA LYS A 301 97.49 -23.63 -34.55
C LYS A 301 98.38 -24.73 -35.13
N GLN A 302 97.80 -25.80 -35.69
CA GLN A 302 98.57 -26.87 -36.32
C GLN A 302 99.46 -26.35 -37.45
N ALA A 303 98.96 -25.44 -38.28
CA ALA A 303 99.75 -24.79 -39.32
C ALA A 303 100.91 -23.95 -38.75
N LEU A 304 100.67 -23.16 -37.68
CA LEU A 304 101.71 -22.39 -37.01
C LEU A 304 102.81 -23.29 -36.43
N ASN A 305 102.44 -24.32 -35.66
CA ASN A 305 103.39 -25.27 -35.09
C ASN A 305 104.19 -26.02 -36.18
N LEU A 306 103.56 -26.33 -37.32
CA LEU A 306 104.27 -26.89 -38.48
C LEU A 306 105.26 -25.89 -39.09
N THR A 307 104.90 -24.62 -39.23
CA THR A 307 105.83 -23.60 -39.73
C THR A 307 106.98 -23.30 -38.76
N GLU A 308 106.75 -23.40 -37.45
CA GLU A 308 107.78 -23.29 -36.40
C GLU A 308 108.77 -24.47 -36.48
N ASN A 309 108.27 -25.71 -36.56
CA ASN A 309 109.12 -26.90 -36.75
C ASN A 309 109.94 -26.81 -38.05
N ILE A 310 109.32 -26.40 -39.17
CA ILE A 310 110.01 -26.21 -40.45
C ILE A 310 111.06 -25.08 -40.37
N ALA A 311 110.82 -24.02 -39.58
CA ALA A 311 111.80 -22.97 -39.35
C ALA A 311 113.01 -23.49 -38.56
N ILE A 312 112.79 -24.30 -37.51
CA ILE A 312 113.85 -24.93 -36.71
C ILE A 312 114.67 -25.92 -37.57
N GLU A 313 114.02 -26.75 -38.38
CA GLU A 313 114.71 -27.63 -39.34
C GLU A 313 115.52 -26.82 -40.36
N ARG A 314 114.95 -25.74 -40.93
CA ARG A 314 115.65 -24.84 -41.86
C ARG A 314 116.87 -24.18 -41.19
N GLU A 315 116.77 -23.75 -39.95
CA GLU A 315 117.90 -23.15 -39.21
C GLU A 315 119.01 -24.19 -38.98
N ASN A 316 118.66 -25.43 -38.62
CA ASN A 316 119.61 -26.52 -38.45
C ASN A 316 120.30 -26.90 -39.78
N LEU A 317 119.57 -26.93 -40.89
CA LEU A 317 120.13 -27.13 -42.23
C LEU A 317 121.05 -25.97 -42.67
N VAL A 318 120.74 -24.72 -42.29
CA VAL A 318 121.61 -23.56 -42.53
C VAL A 318 122.90 -23.67 -41.72
N LYS A 319 122.84 -24.05 -40.43
CA LYS A 319 124.03 -24.31 -39.59
C LYS A 319 124.94 -25.40 -40.19
N GLN A 320 124.36 -26.47 -40.74
CA GLN A 320 125.11 -27.49 -41.48
C GLN A 320 125.76 -26.93 -42.76
N LEU A 321 125.01 -26.16 -43.56
CA LEU A 321 125.52 -25.51 -44.76
C LEU A 321 126.66 -24.53 -44.48
N ASP A 322 126.56 -23.71 -43.42
CA ASP A 322 127.61 -22.74 -43.07
C ASP A 322 128.85 -23.40 -42.44
N SER A 323 128.67 -24.53 -41.76
CA SER A 323 129.78 -25.41 -41.36
C SER A 323 130.52 -25.94 -42.60
N LEU A 324 129.77 -26.45 -43.60
CA LEU A 324 130.34 -26.90 -44.87
C LEU A 324 130.98 -25.76 -45.68
N LYS A 325 130.42 -24.54 -45.68
CA LYS A 325 131.06 -23.36 -46.27
C LYS A 325 132.35 -23.00 -45.56
N THR A 326 132.43 -23.13 -44.23
CA THR A 326 133.64 -22.83 -43.47
C THR A 326 134.74 -23.86 -43.74
N ILE A 327 134.38 -25.13 -43.89
CA ILE A 327 135.30 -26.19 -44.33
C ILE A 327 135.78 -25.92 -45.76
N ASN A 328 134.86 -25.68 -46.71
CA ASN A 328 135.22 -25.33 -48.08
C ASN A 328 136.06 -24.04 -48.17
N LYS A 329 135.80 -23.06 -47.30
CA LYS A 329 136.62 -21.85 -47.26
C LYS A 329 138.03 -22.16 -46.75
N ARG A 330 138.21 -22.97 -45.70
CA ARG A 330 139.54 -23.43 -45.29
C ARG A 330 140.26 -24.18 -46.42
N LEU A 331 139.57 -25.05 -47.14
CA LEU A 331 140.13 -25.76 -48.31
C LEU A 331 140.48 -24.84 -49.49
N VAL A 332 139.86 -23.66 -49.60
CA VAL A 332 140.22 -22.61 -50.58
C VAL A 332 141.35 -21.74 -50.04
N ASP A 333 141.29 -21.29 -48.78
CA ASP A 333 142.35 -20.53 -48.12
C ASP A 333 143.68 -21.34 -48.13
N GLU A 334 143.64 -22.67 -47.90
CA GLU A 334 144.77 -23.61 -48.05
C GLU A 334 145.25 -23.79 -49.50
N ARG A 335 144.36 -23.66 -50.49
CA ARG A 335 144.66 -23.77 -51.91
C ARG A 335 145.30 -22.49 -52.46
N ASP A 336 144.84 -21.33 -52.01
CA ASP A 336 145.39 -20.02 -52.37
C ASP A 336 146.76 -19.81 -51.70
N LEU A 337 146.93 -20.27 -50.44
CA LEU A 337 148.22 -20.36 -49.77
C LEU A 337 149.23 -21.28 -50.50
N SER A 338 148.77 -22.21 -51.34
CA SER A 338 149.62 -23.15 -52.09
C SER A 338 149.73 -22.86 -53.59
N GLN A 339 149.14 -21.77 -54.11
CA GLN A 339 149.28 -21.34 -55.52
C GLN A 339 149.85 -19.92 -55.71
N GLY A 340 150.69 -19.46 -54.78
CA GLY A 340 151.42 -18.19 -54.87
C GLY A 340 152.56 -18.12 -55.91
N SER A 341 152.35 -18.53 -57.18
CA SER A 341 153.30 -18.25 -58.27
C SER A 341 152.72 -18.32 -59.69
N LYS A 342 153.20 -17.40 -60.57
CA LYS A 342 153.02 -17.29 -62.05
C LYS A 342 151.70 -16.66 -62.58
N GLN A 343 151.87 -15.58 -63.36
CA GLN A 343 151.44 -15.36 -64.77
C GLN A 343 150.00 -15.77 -65.22
N GLN A 344 149.27 -15.04 -66.09
CA GLN A 344 149.49 -13.76 -66.81
C GLN A 344 148.17 -13.26 -67.47
N GLU A 345 148.07 -11.94 -67.74
CA GLU A 345 147.39 -11.33 -68.92
C GLU A 345 145.85 -11.40 -69.20
N ARG A 346 145.39 -10.37 -69.95
CA ARG A 346 144.23 -10.28 -70.88
C ARG A 346 142.78 -10.08 -70.37
N SER A 347 142.29 -8.86 -70.61
CA SER A 347 140.96 -8.54 -71.16
C SER A 347 140.92 -8.80 -72.70
N PRO A 348 139.80 -8.65 -73.46
CA PRO A 348 138.48 -8.08 -73.13
C PRO A 348 137.25 -8.92 -73.61
N SER A 349 136.08 -8.27 -73.67
CA SER A 349 134.73 -8.69 -74.12
C SER A 349 134.56 -8.85 -75.66
N PRO A 350 133.38 -9.18 -76.28
CA PRO A 350 132.04 -9.57 -75.75
C PRO A 350 131.28 -10.74 -76.50
N SER A 351 130.05 -11.05 -76.05
CA SER A 351 128.82 -11.36 -76.87
C SER A 351 128.31 -12.81 -77.13
N HIS A 352 126.98 -12.88 -77.30
CA HIS A 352 126.08 -13.89 -77.92
C HIS A 352 125.97 -15.38 -77.48
N SER A 353 124.94 -15.62 -76.64
CA SER A 353 123.72 -16.42 -76.98
C SER A 353 123.51 -17.88 -76.50
N SER A 354 122.27 -18.10 -76.01
CA SER A 354 121.46 -19.34 -76.03
C SER A 354 121.85 -20.58 -75.17
N ARG A 355 121.13 -20.78 -74.05
CA ARG A 355 120.07 -21.83 -73.87
C ARG A 355 119.49 -21.80 -72.44
N LYS A 356 118.27 -22.34 -72.26
CA LYS A 356 117.63 -22.60 -70.93
C LYS A 356 118.08 -23.99 -70.42
N PRO A 357 118.04 -24.29 -69.11
CA PRO A 357 116.81 -24.88 -68.54
C PRO A 357 116.46 -24.54 -67.06
N ILE A 358 115.15 -24.57 -66.77
CA ILE A 358 114.45 -25.14 -65.59
C ILE A 358 114.84 -24.71 -64.13
N ARG A 359 113.82 -24.17 -63.42
CA ARG A 359 113.56 -24.08 -61.95
C ARG A 359 114.60 -23.46 -60.98
N LYS A 360 114.08 -22.54 -60.16
CA LYS A 360 114.17 -22.61 -58.69
C LYS A 360 112.77 -22.40 -58.06
N GLN A 361 112.52 -23.00 -56.90
CA GLN A 361 111.36 -22.80 -56.01
C GLN A 361 111.85 -22.56 -54.57
N GLY A 362 110.99 -22.02 -53.70
CA GLY A 362 111.27 -21.69 -52.29
C GLY A 362 111.92 -20.31 -52.12
N SER A 363 111.73 -19.57 -51.02
CA SER A 363 110.93 -19.77 -49.78
C SER A 363 110.63 -18.35 -49.24
N ILE A 364 109.47 -17.96 -48.69
CA ILE A 364 108.65 -18.47 -47.56
C ILE A 364 109.38 -18.41 -46.21
N LEU A 365 108.74 -17.76 -45.22
CA LEU A 365 109.20 -17.37 -43.85
C LEU A 365 110.45 -16.46 -43.81
N SER A 366 110.48 -15.34 -43.06
CA SER A 366 109.49 -14.70 -42.14
C SER A 366 109.70 -13.15 -42.19
N ASP A 367 109.11 -12.19 -41.45
CA ASP A 367 108.30 -12.04 -40.21
C ASP A 367 107.24 -10.90 -40.44
N TYR A 368 106.18 -10.58 -39.67
CA TYR A 368 105.68 -10.64 -38.27
C TYR A 368 105.64 -9.27 -37.52
N PHE A 369 104.41 -8.87 -37.11
CA PHE A 369 103.96 -7.59 -36.50
C PHE A 369 104.08 -6.33 -37.40
N SER A 370 103.11 -5.38 -37.48
CA SER A 370 101.86 -5.12 -36.72
C SER A 370 100.70 -4.57 -37.61
N SER A 371 99.49 -4.44 -37.04
CA SER A 371 98.23 -3.93 -37.66
C SER A 371 98.05 -2.39 -37.50
N PRO A 372 96.94 -1.66 -37.92
CA PRO A 372 95.51 -2.09 -37.97
C PRO A 372 94.52 -1.51 -39.05
N HIS A 373 93.41 -2.24 -39.28
CA HIS A 373 91.98 -1.79 -39.49
C HIS A 373 91.58 -0.86 -40.68
N ARG A 374 90.35 -0.81 -41.26
CA ARG A 374 88.99 -1.49 -41.22
C ARG A 374 88.18 -0.96 -42.47
N LYS A 375 86.98 -1.37 -42.92
CA LYS A 375 86.01 -2.51 -42.77
C LYS A 375 84.99 -2.42 -43.95
N ASN A 376 84.44 -3.54 -44.44
CA ASN A 376 83.66 -3.63 -45.71
C ASN A 376 82.12 -3.70 -45.56
N SER A 377 81.40 -3.78 -46.69
CA SER A 377 79.94 -3.97 -46.86
C SER A 377 79.59 -5.22 -47.73
N GLU A 378 78.28 -5.54 -47.85
CA GLU A 378 77.54 -5.94 -49.09
C GLU A 378 77.94 -7.22 -49.92
N PRO A 379 77.22 -7.61 -51.01
CA PRO A 379 75.74 -7.75 -51.21
C PRO A 379 75.27 -8.97 -52.10
N GLU A 380 73.96 -9.06 -52.41
CA GLU A 380 73.25 -9.39 -53.72
C GLU A 380 73.63 -10.67 -54.56
N GLU A 381 72.90 -11.17 -55.60
CA GLU A 381 71.66 -10.78 -56.36
C GLU A 381 70.88 -12.02 -56.94
N ASP A 382 70.15 -11.90 -58.07
CA ASP A 382 69.25 -12.87 -58.79
C ASP A 382 67.82 -13.07 -58.15
N ASP A 383 66.70 -13.48 -58.80
CA ASP A 383 66.31 -14.01 -60.15
C ASP A 383 64.81 -13.62 -60.50
N ASP A 384 64.21 -13.97 -61.67
CA ASP A 384 62.97 -13.35 -62.23
C ASP A 384 61.88 -14.29 -62.89
N LEU A 385 60.69 -13.74 -63.22
CA LEU A 385 59.71 -14.05 -64.31
C LEU A 385 58.54 -15.10 -64.25
N MET A 386 57.36 -14.63 -64.74
CA MET A 386 56.31 -15.25 -65.62
C MET A 386 55.00 -15.98 -65.15
N ASN A 387 53.84 -15.38 -65.54
CA ASN A 387 52.61 -15.91 -66.22
C ASN A 387 51.81 -17.17 -65.73
N SER A 388 50.52 -17.39 -66.06
CA SER A 388 49.31 -16.58 -66.46
C SER A 388 48.08 -17.53 -66.67
N LEU A 389 46.89 -16.99 -67.06
CA LEU A 389 45.64 -17.66 -67.52
C LEU A 389 44.71 -18.20 -66.40
N ASN A 390 43.46 -17.74 -66.21
CA ASN A 390 42.17 -17.82 -66.99
C ASN A 390 41.29 -19.02 -66.54
N ASP A 391 39.94 -19.03 -66.55
CA ASP A 391 38.85 -18.04 -66.83
C ASP A 391 37.69 -18.33 -65.84
N GLY A 392 36.85 -17.37 -65.41
CA GLY A 392 35.63 -16.92 -66.11
C GLY A 392 34.38 -17.25 -65.25
N GLU A 393 33.16 -16.75 -65.47
CA GLU A 393 32.67 -15.64 -66.30
C GLU A 393 31.25 -15.22 -65.82
N SER A 394 30.70 -14.09 -66.31
CA SER A 394 29.31 -13.60 -66.15
C SER A 394 28.84 -13.13 -64.75
N GLY A 395 27.99 -12.10 -64.61
CA GLY A 395 27.54 -11.13 -65.64
C GLY A 395 26.24 -10.38 -65.27
N ASN A 396 26.27 -9.04 -65.38
CA ASN A 396 25.14 -8.07 -65.32
C ASN A 396 24.35 -7.92 -63.99
N GLY A 397 23.88 -6.73 -63.60
CA GLY A 397 24.17 -5.39 -64.14
C GLY A 397 23.18 -4.28 -63.71
N MET A 398 23.67 -3.03 -63.64
CA MET A 398 22.94 -1.74 -63.62
C MET A 398 22.05 -1.41 -62.38
N ASP A 399 21.84 -0.15 -61.97
CA ASP A 399 22.33 1.16 -62.49
C ASP A 399 22.62 2.20 -61.36
N SER A 400 23.23 3.31 -61.77
CA SER A 400 23.61 4.56 -61.11
C SER A 400 22.43 5.42 -60.58
N THR A 401 22.60 6.40 -59.67
CA THR A 401 23.38 7.66 -59.75
C THR A 401 23.59 8.26 -58.34
N ARG A 402 24.74 8.82 -57.94
CA ARG A 402 25.50 10.02 -58.39
C ARG A 402 24.97 11.39 -57.92
N ASN A 403 25.35 11.82 -56.71
CA ASN A 403 25.68 13.22 -56.35
C ASN A 403 26.54 13.22 -55.06
N GLN A 404 27.80 13.67 -55.03
CA GLN A 404 28.40 15.00 -55.22
C GLN A 404 28.50 15.89 -53.96
N LYS A 405 29.75 16.31 -53.70
CA LYS A 405 30.24 17.57 -53.11
C LYS A 405 30.27 17.78 -51.58
N ARG A 406 31.52 17.82 -51.10
CA ARG A 406 32.14 18.86 -50.22
C ARG A 406 31.75 18.79 -48.72
N ARG A 407 32.59 19.23 -47.76
CA ARG A 407 33.90 19.93 -47.85
C ARG A 407 34.73 19.71 -46.55
N SER A 408 36.07 19.67 -46.68
CA SER A 408 37.08 20.39 -45.85
C SER A 408 36.97 20.43 -44.31
N ARG A 409 38.02 20.25 -43.50
CA ARG A 409 39.49 19.95 -43.66
C ARG A 409 40.07 19.79 -42.23
N TYR A 410 41.17 19.03 -42.06
CA TYR A 410 42.31 19.23 -41.11
C TYR A 410 42.00 19.60 -39.63
N ARG A 411 42.66 19.00 -38.61
CA ARG A 411 44.09 19.26 -38.35
C ARG A 411 44.72 18.35 -37.29
N GLN A 412 45.84 17.71 -37.68
CA GLN A 412 47.09 17.39 -36.94
C GLN A 412 47.05 16.95 -35.46
N LEU A 413 47.63 15.76 -35.22
CA LEU A 413 48.38 15.41 -33.99
C LEU A 413 49.60 16.33 -33.80
N PRO A 414 50.13 16.43 -32.57
CA PRO A 414 51.57 16.24 -32.36
C PRO A 414 51.89 15.22 -31.25
N SER A 415 53.19 14.96 -31.03
CA SER A 415 53.73 13.74 -30.43
C SER A 415 54.63 13.95 -29.20
N GLY A 416 54.73 12.89 -28.38
CA GLY A 416 55.84 12.62 -27.44
C GLY A 416 55.45 12.65 -25.96
N SER A 417 56.18 12.03 -25.02
CA SER A 417 57.20 10.96 -25.06
C SER A 417 57.80 10.81 -23.64
N SER A 418 58.18 9.60 -23.21
CA SER A 418 58.92 9.29 -21.95
C SER A 418 58.22 9.67 -20.61
N GLU A 419 58.37 8.98 -19.48
CA GLU A 419 58.99 7.68 -19.16
C GLU A 419 58.50 7.16 -17.78
N SER A 420 58.86 5.90 -17.46
CA SER A 420 59.06 5.33 -16.10
C SER A 420 57.89 4.98 -15.14
N GLU A 421 58.08 3.79 -14.53
CA GLU A 421 57.70 3.32 -13.18
C GLU A 421 56.27 2.81 -12.85
N ASP A 422 56.22 1.50 -12.54
CA ASP A 422 55.08 0.76 -11.99
C ASP A 422 54.86 1.02 -10.49
N MET A 423 53.60 1.04 -10.03
CA MET A 423 53.21 0.55 -8.70
C MET A 423 51.70 0.32 -8.56
N ASN A 424 51.32 -0.65 -7.71
CA ASN A 424 49.96 -0.95 -7.23
C ASN A 424 48.90 -1.45 -8.24
N ASP A 425 49.22 -2.58 -8.85
CA ASP A 425 48.28 -3.64 -9.24
C ASP A 425 47.41 -4.11 -8.05
N ASN A 426 46.20 -3.55 -7.85
CA ASN A 426 45.27 -4.05 -6.80
C ASN A 426 43.76 -3.71 -6.93
N LEU A 427 43.20 -3.58 -8.15
CA LEU A 427 41.75 -3.30 -8.31
C LEU A 427 40.97 -4.33 -9.15
N ASP A 428 41.54 -4.88 -10.23
CA ASP A 428 40.80 -5.75 -11.17
C ASP A 428 40.74 -7.25 -10.81
N LYS A 429 41.43 -7.69 -9.74
CA LYS A 429 41.49 -9.13 -9.36
C LYS A 429 40.33 -9.63 -8.51
N LEU A 430 39.35 -8.78 -8.15
CA LEU A 430 38.25 -9.15 -7.24
C LEU A 430 36.90 -9.50 -7.92
N LEU A 431 36.73 -9.25 -9.22
CA LEU A 431 35.38 -9.22 -9.85
C LEU A 431 35.09 -10.33 -10.89
N VAL A 432 36.04 -11.21 -11.25
CA VAL A 432 35.87 -12.13 -12.40
C VAL A 432 35.83 -13.63 -12.02
N SER A 433 36.11 -14.01 -10.77
CA SER A 433 36.39 -15.41 -10.40
C SER A 433 35.22 -16.24 -9.83
N ASN A 434 34.08 -15.65 -9.45
CA ASN A 434 33.04 -16.36 -8.65
C ASN A 434 31.67 -16.59 -9.34
N PHE A 435 31.50 -16.27 -10.64
CA PHE A 435 30.22 -16.46 -11.34
C PHE A 435 30.07 -17.82 -12.05
N ARG A 436 30.09 -18.92 -11.30
CA ARG A 436 29.47 -20.20 -11.75
C ARG A 436 28.90 -21.01 -10.59
N ARG A 437 27.60 -21.34 -10.71
CA ARG A 437 26.78 -22.19 -9.82
C ARG A 437 26.54 -21.64 -8.40
N HIS A 438 25.40 -20.97 -8.23
CA HIS A 438 24.35 -21.45 -7.31
C HIS A 438 22.98 -21.11 -7.90
N ARG A 439 22.08 -22.10 -8.05
CA ARG A 439 20.68 -21.86 -8.43
C ARG A 439 19.87 -21.51 -7.18
N TYR A 440 19.87 -20.24 -6.79
CA TYR A 440 18.86 -19.76 -5.87
C TYR A 440 17.52 -19.69 -6.61
N LYS A 441 16.59 -20.58 -6.26
CA LYS A 441 15.17 -20.37 -6.55
C LYS A 441 14.74 -19.14 -5.74
N ILE A 442 14.42 -18.05 -6.41
CA ILE A 442 13.76 -16.91 -5.78
C ILE A 442 12.32 -17.33 -5.50
N ASN A 443 12.10 -17.95 -4.34
CA ASN A 443 10.78 -18.18 -3.80
C ASN A 443 10.26 -16.83 -3.28
N TYR A 444 9.59 -16.06 -4.13
CA TYR A 444 8.69 -15.01 -3.67
C TYR A 444 7.66 -15.66 -2.72
N MET A 445 7.60 -15.22 -1.47
CA MET A 445 6.45 -15.55 -0.62
C MET A 445 5.21 -14.97 -1.28
N SER A 446 4.15 -15.76 -1.43
CA SER A 446 2.88 -15.22 -1.92
C SER A 446 2.30 -14.25 -0.90
N ASN A 447 1.44 -13.33 -1.32
CA ASN A 447 0.57 -12.60 -0.39
C ASN A 447 -0.21 -13.58 0.51
N ARG A 448 -0.54 -14.79 0.03
CA ARG A 448 -1.11 -15.87 0.86
C ARG A 448 -0.20 -16.32 2.02
N ASP A 449 1.12 -16.29 1.84
CA ASP A 449 2.07 -16.83 2.81
C ASP A 449 2.45 -15.76 3.85
N LEU A 450 2.50 -14.48 3.49
CA LEU A 450 2.50 -13.39 4.48
C LEU A 450 1.19 -13.35 5.29
N ILE A 451 0.03 -13.56 4.64
CA ILE A 451 -1.26 -13.61 5.34
C ILE A 451 -1.35 -14.84 6.27
N ARG A 452 -0.73 -15.98 5.92
CA ARG A 452 -0.56 -17.12 6.83
C ARG A 452 0.32 -16.79 8.02
N LEU A 453 1.50 -16.21 7.79
CA LEU A 453 2.43 -15.85 8.86
C LEU A 453 1.83 -14.82 9.83
N ALA A 454 1.06 -13.85 9.31
CA ALA A 454 0.28 -12.91 10.12
C ALA A 454 -0.87 -13.59 10.91
N LYS A 455 -1.36 -14.75 10.46
CA LYS A 455 -2.35 -15.58 11.17
C LYS A 455 -1.70 -16.48 12.23
N GLU A 456 -0.44 -16.88 12.02
CA GLU A 456 0.38 -17.68 12.94
C GLU A 456 0.98 -16.85 14.09
N LEU A 457 1.28 -15.57 13.85
CA LEU A 457 1.87 -14.65 14.86
C LEU A 457 0.85 -13.94 15.78
N GLY A 458 -0.46 -14.09 15.58
CA GLY A 458 -1.46 -13.44 16.44
C GLY A 458 -2.92 -13.67 16.04
N ALA A 459 -3.55 -14.72 16.58
CA ALA A 459 -4.92 -15.10 16.24
C ALA A 459 -6.01 -14.24 16.93
N ARG A 460 -6.38 -13.12 16.30
CA ARG A 460 -7.72 -12.48 16.46
C ARG A 460 -8.26 -12.14 15.07
N GLU A 461 -9.45 -12.63 14.71
CA GLU A 461 -9.92 -12.64 13.31
C GLU A 461 -10.25 -11.25 12.73
N GLN A 462 -10.14 -11.17 11.40
CA GLN A 462 -10.34 -9.96 10.57
C GLN A 462 -11.83 -9.78 10.22
N PRO A 463 -12.37 -8.53 10.22
CA PRO A 463 -13.68 -8.25 9.65
C PRO A 463 -13.65 -8.32 8.11
N VAL A 464 -14.79 -8.65 7.50
CA VAL A 464 -14.94 -8.80 6.05
C VAL A 464 -15.07 -7.42 5.38
N GLY A 465 -14.32 -7.20 4.28
CA GLY A 465 -14.50 -6.01 3.41
C GLY A 465 -13.23 -5.24 3.03
N ALA A 466 -12.06 -5.58 3.56
CA ALA A 466 -10.81 -4.87 3.27
C ALA A 466 -10.23 -5.23 1.88
N ASN A 467 -10.05 -4.23 1.01
CA ASN A 467 -9.33 -4.36 -0.25
C ASN A 467 -7.81 -4.17 -0.02
N SER A 468 -7.04 -5.25 0.01
CA SER A 468 -5.60 -5.19 0.32
C SER A 468 -4.74 -4.71 -0.86
N VAL A 469 -4.16 -3.51 -0.78
CA VAL A 469 -3.18 -3.00 -1.76
C VAL A 469 -1.77 -3.00 -1.17
N PHE A 470 -1.02 -4.09 -1.42
CA PHE A 470 0.40 -4.18 -1.06
C PHE A 470 1.28 -3.53 -2.14
N GLN A 471 1.56 -2.22 -2.02
CA GLN A 471 2.34 -1.49 -3.02
C GLN A 471 3.83 -1.47 -2.69
N HIS A 472 4.62 -2.26 -3.43
CA HIS A 472 6.09 -2.25 -3.34
C HIS A 472 6.65 -1.01 -4.05
N SER A 473 7.14 -0.02 -3.31
CA SER A 473 7.92 1.10 -3.87
C SER A 473 9.27 1.35 -3.19
N GLU A 474 9.38 1.19 -1.87
CA GLU A 474 10.60 1.60 -1.13
C GLU A 474 11.09 0.56 -0.12
N LEU A 475 11.96 -0.35 -0.59
CA LEU A 475 12.73 -1.29 0.25
C LEU A 475 14.23 -0.90 0.28
N MET A 476 14.52 0.37 0.55
CA MET A 476 15.89 0.91 0.53
C MET A 476 16.69 0.67 1.84
N ASN A 477 16.02 0.47 2.99
CA ASN A 477 16.66 0.37 4.32
C ASN A 477 16.30 -0.89 5.13
N VAL A 478 15.55 -1.84 4.56
CA VAL A 478 15.20 -3.12 5.22
C VAL A 478 15.38 -4.25 4.21
N ALA A 479 16.03 -5.35 4.62
CA ALA A 479 16.28 -6.49 3.75
C ALA A 479 14.95 -7.14 3.28
N PRO A 480 14.80 -7.49 1.98
CA PRO A 480 13.51 -7.90 1.40
C PRO A 480 12.94 -9.24 1.89
N ASN A 481 13.65 -9.94 2.79
CA ASN A 481 13.20 -11.18 3.43
C ASN A 481 13.08 -11.04 4.97
N ALA A 482 13.12 -9.82 5.53
CA ALA A 482 13.04 -9.61 6.97
C ALA A 482 11.62 -9.86 7.51
N VAL A 483 11.50 -10.87 8.38
CA VAL A 483 10.26 -11.12 9.14
C VAL A 483 10.12 -10.04 10.23
N PRO A 484 8.94 -9.43 10.44
CA PRO A 484 8.73 -8.52 11.57
C PRO A 484 8.88 -9.23 12.91
N ASP A 485 9.60 -8.61 13.85
CA ASP A 485 9.60 -8.99 15.26
C ASP A 485 8.21 -8.81 15.89
N ARG A 486 7.48 -7.77 15.46
CA ARG A 486 6.17 -7.35 16.00
C ARG A 486 5.28 -6.73 14.94
N MET A 487 3.98 -6.75 15.21
CA MET A 487 2.96 -6.12 14.38
C MET A 487 1.99 -5.34 15.26
N PHE A 488 1.79 -4.05 14.96
CA PHE A 488 0.86 -3.17 15.68
C PHE A 488 -0.14 -2.53 14.71
N LYS A 489 -1.36 -2.26 15.19
CA LYS A 489 -2.46 -1.63 14.43
C LYS A 489 -2.69 -0.22 14.94
N ILE A 490 -2.62 0.73 14.02
CA ILE A 490 -2.81 2.16 14.27
C ILE A 490 -4.06 2.62 13.52
N ALA A 491 -5.09 3.03 14.25
CA ALA A 491 -6.30 3.59 13.68
C ALA A 491 -6.21 5.12 13.57
N PHE A 492 -6.40 5.67 12.37
CA PHE A 492 -6.45 7.11 12.15
C PHE A 492 -7.90 7.60 12.22
N ILE A 493 -8.18 8.53 13.12
CA ILE A 493 -9.52 9.09 13.40
C ILE A 493 -9.51 10.62 13.42
N GLY A 494 -10.71 11.21 13.45
CA GLY A 494 -10.93 12.64 13.28
C GLY A 494 -11.85 12.92 12.08
N ASP A 495 -12.26 14.18 11.94
CA ASP A 495 -13.29 14.59 10.99
C ASP A 495 -12.90 14.39 9.51
N SER A 496 -13.86 14.59 8.60
CA SER A 496 -13.61 14.58 7.16
C SER A 496 -12.73 15.77 6.75
N GLY A 497 -11.84 15.56 5.77
CA GLY A 497 -10.98 16.63 5.23
C GLY A 497 -9.79 17.07 6.10
N VAL A 498 -9.60 16.55 7.33
CA VAL A 498 -8.44 16.89 8.19
C VAL A 498 -7.09 16.36 7.65
N GLY A 499 -7.11 15.44 6.68
CA GLY A 499 -5.92 14.96 5.97
C GLY A 499 -5.34 13.62 6.43
N LYS A 500 -6.14 12.74 7.08
CA LYS A 500 -5.71 11.40 7.54
C LYS A 500 -5.10 10.54 6.42
N THR A 501 -5.83 10.38 5.32
CA THR A 501 -5.39 9.68 4.10
C THR A 501 -4.10 10.28 3.52
N SER A 502 -3.97 11.61 3.59
CA SER A 502 -2.79 12.34 3.11
C SER A 502 -1.57 12.12 4.02
N PHE A 503 -1.77 12.07 5.35
CA PHE A 503 -0.75 11.71 6.33
C PHE A 503 -0.25 10.28 6.07
N ILE A 504 -1.16 9.33 5.89
CA ILE A 504 -0.83 7.92 5.63
C ILE A 504 -0.09 7.79 4.29
N GLN A 505 -0.56 8.42 3.21
CA GLN A 505 0.15 8.35 1.92
C GLN A 505 1.53 9.04 1.96
N ARG A 506 1.67 10.16 2.68
CA ARG A 506 2.97 10.82 2.93
C ARG A 506 3.90 9.89 3.72
N PHE A 507 3.43 9.26 4.80
CA PHE A 507 4.24 8.30 5.57
C PHE A 507 4.60 7.05 4.75
N CYS A 508 3.67 6.51 3.96
CA CYS A 508 3.86 5.29 3.19
C CYS A 508 4.80 5.49 1.98
N THR A 509 4.60 6.55 1.20
CA THR A 509 5.15 6.70 -0.17
C THR A 509 5.95 7.99 -0.41
N ASP A 510 6.21 8.77 0.64
CA ASP A 510 6.77 10.14 0.63
C ASP A 510 6.21 11.04 -0.50
N ASN A 511 4.90 10.93 -0.72
CA ASN A 511 4.21 11.62 -1.79
C ASN A 511 2.91 12.26 -1.28
N PHE A 512 2.57 13.42 -1.82
CA PHE A 512 1.36 14.17 -1.50
C PHE A 512 0.62 14.51 -2.79
N LYS A 513 -0.72 14.48 -2.73
CA LYS A 513 -1.62 14.80 -3.85
C LYS A 513 -2.53 15.93 -3.39
N ASP A 514 -2.62 17.01 -4.16
CA ASP A 514 -3.55 18.10 -3.83
C ASP A 514 -5.03 17.69 -3.97
N THR A 515 -5.32 16.57 -4.67
CA THR A 515 -6.67 16.02 -4.84
C THR A 515 -6.83 14.64 -4.19
N PHE A 516 -7.83 14.54 -3.31
CA PHE A 516 -8.29 13.31 -2.68
C PHE A 516 -9.82 13.21 -2.77
N SER A 517 -10.34 12.06 -3.17
CA SER A 517 -11.74 11.71 -2.91
C SER A 517 -11.93 11.41 -1.43
N ALA A 518 -13.14 11.66 -0.89
CA ALA A 518 -13.44 11.29 0.49
C ALA A 518 -13.34 9.77 0.68
N THR A 519 -12.64 9.30 1.72
CA THR A 519 -12.52 7.88 2.04
C THR A 519 -13.92 7.28 2.31
N ILE A 520 -14.32 6.31 1.51
CA ILE A 520 -15.54 5.52 1.70
C ILE A 520 -15.14 4.21 2.38
N GLY A 521 -15.64 4.00 3.61
CA GLY A 521 -15.25 2.84 4.42
C GLY A 521 -13.89 3.03 5.10
N ILE A 522 -13.02 2.02 5.03
CA ILE A 522 -11.72 1.97 5.69
C ILE A 522 -10.67 1.41 4.72
N ASP A 523 -9.53 2.09 4.59
CA ASP A 523 -8.37 1.59 3.84
C ASP A 523 -7.32 0.99 4.79
N LEU A 524 -6.60 -0.03 4.32
CA LEU A 524 -5.61 -0.78 5.09
C LEU A 524 -4.27 -0.80 4.35
N GLN A 525 -3.30 -0.08 4.91
CA GLN A 525 -1.92 -0.06 4.42
C GLN A 525 -0.99 -0.68 5.46
N VAL A 526 0.12 -1.27 5.03
CA VAL A 526 1.10 -1.89 5.93
C VAL A 526 2.50 -1.36 5.59
N LYS A 527 3.17 -0.74 6.57
CA LYS A 527 4.55 -0.27 6.41
C LYS A 527 5.46 -0.90 7.46
N MET A 528 6.64 -1.35 7.01
CA MET A 528 7.71 -1.85 7.85
C MET A 528 8.62 -0.70 8.27
N ILE A 529 8.95 -0.60 9.56
CA ILE A 529 9.94 0.35 10.08
C ILE A 529 10.92 -0.34 11.03
N ASN A 530 12.07 0.29 11.27
CA ASN A 530 13.09 -0.20 12.21
C ASN A 530 13.14 0.74 13.42
N ILE A 531 12.78 0.25 14.61
CA ILE A 531 12.85 1.00 15.87
C ILE A 531 13.75 0.24 16.83
N ASP A 532 14.76 0.93 17.35
CA ASP A 532 15.68 0.42 18.38
C ASP A 532 16.28 -0.96 18.02
N SER A 533 16.62 -1.12 16.73
CA SER A 533 17.15 -2.35 16.10
C SER A 533 16.17 -3.53 15.99
N ARG A 534 14.85 -3.29 16.10
CA ARG A 534 13.78 -4.27 15.82
C ARG A 534 12.95 -3.84 14.62
N ILE A 535 12.49 -4.80 13.84
CA ILE A 535 11.71 -4.58 12.62
C ILE A 535 10.22 -4.76 12.93
N ILE A 536 9.45 -3.69 12.79
CA ILE A 536 8.05 -3.61 13.20
C ILE A 536 7.16 -3.38 11.99
N ALA A 537 6.10 -4.20 11.87
CA ALA A 537 5.03 -4.01 10.89
C ALA A 537 3.92 -3.13 11.50
N LEU A 538 3.70 -1.94 10.93
CA LEU A 538 2.56 -1.09 11.28
C LEU A 538 1.42 -1.32 10.29
N GLN A 539 0.28 -1.81 10.77
CA GLN A 539 -0.99 -1.78 10.03
C GLN A 539 -1.66 -0.43 10.27
N LEU A 540 -1.82 0.36 9.20
CA LEU A 540 -2.38 1.70 9.24
C LEU A 540 -3.81 1.63 8.70
N TRP A 541 -4.79 1.96 9.54
CA TRP A 541 -6.21 1.90 9.20
C TRP A 541 -6.73 3.33 8.98
N ASP A 542 -6.88 3.76 7.72
CA ASP A 542 -7.49 5.07 7.39
C ASP A 542 -9.01 4.95 7.52
N THR A 543 -9.63 5.80 8.33
CA THR A 543 -11.08 5.73 8.55
C THR A 543 -11.83 6.89 7.89
N ALA A 544 -12.98 6.59 7.28
CA ALA A 544 -13.91 7.60 6.80
C ALA A 544 -14.24 8.60 7.92
N GLY A 545 -13.80 9.85 7.76
CA GLY A 545 -14.00 10.91 8.77
C GLY A 545 -15.41 11.48 8.84
N GLN A 546 -16.36 10.90 8.10
CA GLN A 546 -17.73 11.39 8.05
C GLN A 546 -18.51 10.88 9.27
N GLU A 547 -19.07 11.83 10.02
CA GLU A 547 -19.84 11.66 11.25
C GLU A 547 -20.91 10.57 11.18
N ARG A 548 -21.57 10.38 10.03
CA ARG A 548 -22.57 9.32 9.78
C ARG A 548 -22.01 7.89 9.91
N PHE A 549 -20.70 7.68 9.88
CA PHE A 549 -20.06 6.36 10.00
C PHE A 549 -19.41 6.09 11.37
N ARG A 550 -19.58 6.98 12.36
CA ARG A 550 -18.98 6.83 13.72
C ARG A 550 -19.31 5.49 14.39
N SER A 551 -20.49 4.93 14.15
CA SER A 551 -20.92 3.60 14.63
C SER A 551 -20.08 2.45 14.05
N ILE A 552 -19.69 2.56 12.77
CA ILE A 552 -18.78 1.61 12.11
C ILE A 552 -17.39 1.74 12.73
N THR A 553 -16.89 2.97 12.91
CA THR A 553 -15.53 3.23 13.44
C THR A 553 -15.31 2.62 14.83
N LYS A 554 -16.32 2.65 15.71
CA LYS A 554 -16.23 2.06 17.08
C LYS A 554 -15.82 0.59 17.11
N GLN A 555 -16.16 -0.21 16.08
CA GLN A 555 -15.77 -1.63 16.03
C GLN A 555 -14.26 -1.84 15.86
N TYR A 556 -13.55 -0.85 15.31
CA TYR A 556 -12.12 -0.93 15.01
C TYR A 556 -11.25 -0.49 16.20
N PHE A 557 -11.77 0.36 17.09
CA PHE A 557 -11.06 0.80 18.31
C PHE A 557 -10.75 -0.38 19.25
N ARG A 558 -11.65 -1.38 19.32
CA ARG A 558 -11.52 -2.62 20.12
C ARG A 558 -10.37 -3.55 19.71
N LYS A 559 -9.61 -3.23 18.66
CA LYS A 559 -8.50 -4.04 18.14
C LYS A 559 -7.29 -3.19 17.72
N ALA A 560 -7.23 -1.93 18.13
CA ALA A 560 -6.16 -1.00 17.79
C ALA A 560 -5.14 -0.88 18.94
N ASP A 561 -3.88 -1.20 18.67
CA ASP A 561 -2.78 -1.05 19.63
C ASP A 561 -2.43 0.44 19.84
N GLY A 562 -2.70 1.28 18.83
CA GLY A 562 -2.59 2.73 18.91
C GLY A 562 -3.67 3.47 18.09
N VAL A 563 -3.91 4.74 18.45
CA VAL A 563 -4.89 5.62 17.80
C VAL A 563 -4.27 6.99 17.55
N ILE A 564 -4.37 7.47 16.31
CA ILE A 564 -3.94 8.82 15.90
C ILE A 564 -5.19 9.65 15.61
N LEU A 565 -5.45 10.63 16.47
CA LEU A 565 -6.58 11.57 16.36
C LEU A 565 -6.10 12.86 15.70
N VAL A 566 -6.47 13.03 14.43
CA VAL A 566 -6.06 14.16 13.59
C VAL A 566 -7.14 15.24 13.60
N TYR A 567 -6.74 16.49 13.82
CA TYR A 567 -7.56 17.68 13.55
C TYR A 567 -6.83 18.62 12.59
N ASP A 568 -7.53 19.66 12.13
CA ASP A 568 -7.01 20.67 11.21
C ASP A 568 -6.74 21.98 11.98
N VAL A 569 -5.49 22.45 12.01
CA VAL A 569 -5.13 23.68 12.75
C VAL A 569 -5.81 24.94 12.19
N THR A 570 -6.30 24.87 10.94
CA THR A 570 -7.06 25.94 10.27
C THR A 570 -8.56 25.90 10.59
N SER A 571 -9.05 24.88 11.28
CA SER A 571 -10.49 24.68 11.54
C SER A 571 -10.79 24.33 12.99
N GLU A 572 -11.15 25.36 13.77
CA GLU A 572 -11.52 25.24 15.19
C GLU A 572 -12.67 24.26 15.42
N VAL A 573 -13.58 24.09 14.45
CA VAL A 573 -14.66 23.09 14.52
C VAL A 573 -14.11 21.68 14.65
N THR A 574 -13.09 21.32 13.86
CA THR A 574 -12.45 19.99 13.92
C THR A 574 -11.74 19.77 15.25
N PHE A 575 -11.14 20.82 15.81
CA PHE A 575 -10.51 20.79 17.12
C PHE A 575 -11.54 20.64 18.26
N ARG A 576 -12.67 21.36 18.23
CA ARG A 576 -13.77 21.16 19.19
C ARG A 576 -14.30 19.71 19.15
N ASN A 577 -14.38 19.12 17.96
CA ASN A 577 -14.83 17.74 17.75
C ASN A 577 -13.86 16.67 18.29
N VAL A 578 -12.58 17.00 18.53
CA VAL A 578 -11.58 16.10 19.18
C VAL A 578 -12.14 15.49 20.47
N ARG A 579 -12.87 16.26 21.27
CA ARG A 579 -13.46 15.77 22.53
C ARG A 579 -14.42 14.59 22.32
N GLY A 580 -15.30 14.68 21.33
CA GLY A 580 -16.25 13.60 21.01
C GLY A 580 -15.58 12.35 20.43
N TRP A 581 -14.50 12.54 19.66
CA TRP A 581 -13.66 11.43 19.20
C TRP A 581 -12.90 10.78 20.37
N MET A 582 -12.33 11.56 21.29
CA MET A 582 -11.61 11.06 22.47
C MET A 582 -12.53 10.26 23.40
N THR A 583 -13.75 10.74 23.64
CA THR A 583 -14.78 9.96 24.38
C THR A 583 -15.08 8.65 23.65
N SER A 584 -15.28 8.69 22.33
CA SER A 584 -15.56 7.47 21.54
C SER A 584 -14.42 6.44 21.58
N VAL A 585 -13.16 6.89 21.68
CA VAL A 585 -11.99 6.02 21.90
C VAL A 585 -12.01 5.43 23.29
N ARG A 586 -12.18 6.25 24.34
CA ARG A 586 -12.21 5.80 25.75
C ARG A 586 -13.37 4.84 26.05
N GLU A 587 -14.48 4.92 25.32
CA GLU A 587 -15.60 3.96 25.39
C GLU A 587 -15.33 2.60 24.71
N SER A 588 -14.32 2.52 23.83
CA SER A 588 -14.25 1.43 22.83
C SER A 588 -12.87 0.80 22.64
N ALA A 589 -11.78 1.42 23.08
CA ALA A 589 -10.43 0.85 23.03
C ALA A 589 -10.14 -0.01 24.28
N GLU A 590 -9.15 -0.91 24.18
CA GLU A 590 -8.60 -1.57 25.37
C GLU A 590 -7.71 -0.56 26.14
N ASP A 591 -7.69 -0.61 27.48
CA ASP A 591 -7.02 0.40 28.34
C ASP A 591 -5.53 0.62 28.02
N ASP A 592 -4.88 -0.38 27.42
CA ASP A 592 -3.48 -0.31 27.02
C ASP A 592 -3.21 0.34 25.66
N CYS A 593 -4.23 0.82 24.95
CA CYS A 593 -4.05 1.57 23.70
C CYS A 593 -3.15 2.81 23.87
N VAL A 594 -2.33 3.13 22.86
CA VAL A 594 -1.50 4.36 22.82
C VAL A 594 -2.19 5.42 21.97
N VAL A 595 -2.57 6.55 22.58
CA VAL A 595 -3.26 7.65 21.86
C VAL A 595 -2.31 8.82 21.59
N ALA A 596 -2.40 9.39 20.39
CA ALA A 596 -1.76 10.65 20.02
C ALA A 596 -2.76 11.62 19.36
N LEU A 597 -2.68 12.89 19.75
CA LEU A 597 -3.40 14.01 19.17
C LEU A 597 -2.47 14.75 18.19
N VAL A 598 -2.92 14.95 16.95
CA VAL A 598 -2.12 15.54 15.87
C VAL A 598 -2.84 16.74 15.23
N GLY A 599 -2.27 17.93 15.38
CA GLY A 599 -2.69 19.13 14.65
C GLY A 599 -2.07 19.15 13.26
N ASN A 600 -2.84 18.81 12.21
CA ASN A 600 -2.34 18.74 10.84
C ASN A 600 -2.60 20.04 10.06
N LYS A 601 -1.88 20.20 8.93
CA LYS A 601 -1.90 21.34 8.00
C LYS A 601 -1.22 22.62 8.51
N THR A 602 -0.13 22.47 9.26
CA THR A 602 0.69 23.63 9.68
C THR A 602 1.23 24.46 8.51
N ASP A 603 1.36 23.88 7.31
CA ASP A 603 1.74 24.57 6.07
C ASP A 603 0.75 25.63 5.56
N LEU A 604 -0.41 25.76 6.21
CA LEU A 604 -1.40 26.80 5.92
C LEU A 604 -1.38 27.94 6.96
N CYS A 605 -0.48 27.91 7.96
CA CYS A 605 -0.44 28.84 9.08
C CYS A 605 0.99 29.11 9.59
N ASP A 606 1.73 29.99 8.91
CA ASP A 606 3.08 30.42 9.32
C ASP A 606 3.12 31.26 10.63
N ASP A 607 1.96 31.69 11.15
CA ASP A 607 1.84 32.63 12.28
C ASP A 607 0.93 32.07 13.39
N ASP A 608 1.56 31.74 14.52
CA ASP A 608 0.94 31.09 15.69
C ASP A 608 -0.13 31.95 16.39
N GLU A 609 -0.10 33.27 16.21
CA GLU A 609 -1.09 34.18 16.79
C GLU A 609 -2.30 34.41 15.88
N LYS A 610 -2.19 34.11 14.58
CA LYS A 610 -3.28 34.26 13.59
C LYS A 610 -4.08 32.98 13.33
N ARG A 611 -3.55 31.81 13.69
CA ARG A 611 -4.23 30.53 13.41
C ARG A 611 -5.45 30.28 14.32
N PRO A 612 -6.55 29.68 13.82
CA PRO A 612 -7.76 29.40 14.61
C PRO A 612 -7.56 28.46 15.80
N VAL A 613 -6.56 27.58 15.77
CA VAL A 613 -6.21 26.68 16.88
C VAL A 613 -4.72 26.81 17.17
N LYS A 614 -4.35 27.26 18.37
CA LYS A 614 -2.96 27.53 18.78
C LYS A 614 -2.29 26.29 19.38
N TYR A 615 -0.96 26.19 19.25
CA TYR A 615 -0.15 25.08 19.78
C TYR A 615 -0.48 24.79 21.26
N LYS A 616 -0.52 25.86 22.06
CA LYS A 616 -0.74 25.82 23.51
C LYS A 616 -2.10 25.26 23.91
N ASP A 617 -3.10 25.30 23.03
CA ASP A 617 -4.44 24.80 23.33
C ASP A 617 -4.60 23.34 22.91
N GLY A 618 -3.94 22.93 21.81
CA GLY A 618 -3.76 21.52 21.47
C GLY A 618 -2.96 20.74 22.53
N ALA A 619 -1.85 21.32 22.99
CA ALA A 619 -1.01 20.75 24.05
C ALA A 619 -1.80 20.55 25.37
N LYS A 620 -2.50 21.59 25.87
CA LYS A 620 -3.36 21.46 27.06
C LYS A 620 -4.40 20.37 26.94
N LEU A 621 -5.02 20.22 25.76
CA LEU A 621 -6.05 19.20 25.54
C LEU A 621 -5.47 17.78 25.54
N ALA A 622 -4.22 17.63 25.08
CA ALA A 622 -3.49 16.37 25.18
C ALA A 622 -3.07 16.06 26.63
N ASP A 623 -2.60 17.06 27.39
CA ASP A 623 -2.30 16.94 28.82
C ASP A 623 -3.56 16.55 29.62
N GLU A 624 -4.72 17.19 29.34
CA GLU A 624 -6.03 16.88 29.93
C GLU A 624 -6.46 15.42 29.69
N TYR A 625 -6.13 14.87 28.51
CA TYR A 625 -6.47 13.49 28.14
C TYR A 625 -5.36 12.46 28.38
N GLY A 626 -4.16 12.87 28.77
CA GLY A 626 -3.01 12.00 29.00
C GLY A 626 -2.44 11.35 27.74
N CYS A 627 -2.54 12.01 26.58
CA CYS A 627 -2.08 11.50 25.29
C CYS A 627 -0.87 12.29 24.73
N LEU A 628 -0.18 11.74 23.72
CA LEU A 628 0.90 12.48 23.04
C LEU A 628 0.33 13.65 22.23
N PHE A 629 1.08 14.75 22.11
CA PHE A 629 0.74 15.87 21.23
C PHE A 629 1.82 16.14 20.19
N PHE A 630 1.41 16.33 18.94
CA PHE A 630 2.27 16.78 17.86
C PHE A 630 1.51 17.70 16.90
N GLU A 631 2.25 18.44 16.08
CA GLU A 631 1.70 19.12 14.91
C GLU A 631 2.49 18.74 13.65
N SER A 632 1.80 18.65 12.52
CA SER A 632 2.33 18.07 11.27
C SER A 632 1.87 18.80 10.02
N SER A 633 2.62 18.60 8.94
CA SER A 633 2.13 18.86 7.59
C SER A 633 2.30 17.63 6.71
N ALA A 634 1.20 16.98 6.35
CA ALA A 634 1.22 15.93 5.33
C ALA A 634 1.71 16.46 3.96
N ARG A 635 1.56 17.76 3.70
CA ARG A 635 1.98 18.42 2.47
C ARG A 635 3.50 18.57 2.40
N LEU A 636 4.12 19.11 3.45
CA LEU A 636 5.57 19.33 3.54
C LEU A 636 6.36 18.09 4.02
N GLY A 637 5.68 17.10 4.61
CA GLY A 637 6.30 15.93 5.24
C GLY A 637 6.72 16.15 6.71
N THR A 638 6.55 17.36 7.24
CA THR A 638 7.00 17.78 8.57
C THR A 638 6.34 16.96 9.69
N SER A 639 7.17 16.46 10.62
CA SER A 639 6.81 15.65 11.80
C SER A 639 6.21 14.25 11.51
N ILE A 640 5.93 13.90 10.26
CA ILE A 640 5.18 12.70 9.89
C ILE A 640 5.87 11.41 10.38
N VAL A 641 7.18 11.29 10.16
CA VAL A 641 7.96 10.11 10.59
C VAL A 641 8.12 10.08 12.11
N GLU A 642 8.44 11.22 12.71
CA GLU A 642 8.66 11.39 14.16
C GLU A 642 7.45 10.96 14.99
N ILE A 643 6.24 11.34 14.56
CA ILE A 643 4.96 10.91 15.16
C ILE A 643 4.83 9.38 15.15
N MET A 644 5.08 8.76 13.99
CA MET A 644 4.92 7.33 13.80
C MET A 644 5.95 6.51 14.60
N GLU A 645 7.20 6.99 14.66
CA GLU A 645 8.26 6.37 15.47
C GLU A 645 8.01 6.52 16.96
N ALA A 646 7.57 7.69 17.43
CA ALA A 646 7.27 7.92 18.85
C ALA A 646 6.13 7.02 19.35
N ILE A 647 5.03 6.92 18.59
CA ILE A 647 3.89 6.07 18.94
C ILE A 647 4.29 4.59 18.90
N ALA A 648 5.01 4.14 17.87
CA ALA A 648 5.44 2.76 17.75
C ALA A 648 6.47 2.35 18.82
N ARG A 649 7.36 3.26 19.26
CA ARG A 649 8.21 3.03 20.44
C ARG A 649 7.39 2.88 21.72
N LEU A 650 6.37 3.71 21.95
CA LEU A 650 5.50 3.56 23.12
C LEU A 650 4.68 2.26 23.10
N MET A 651 4.15 1.85 21.94
CA MET A 651 3.47 0.54 21.80
C MET A 651 4.43 -0.61 22.08
N GLN A 652 5.65 -0.57 21.51
CA GLN A 652 6.72 -1.52 21.79
C GLN A 652 7.07 -1.57 23.28
N GLU A 653 7.14 -0.43 23.97
CA GLU A 653 7.38 -0.37 25.41
C GLU A 653 6.26 -0.97 26.25
N LYS A 654 4.99 -0.72 25.91
CA LYS A 654 3.84 -1.32 26.62
C LYS A 654 3.82 -2.83 26.44
N ASP A 655 3.97 -3.31 25.21
CA ASP A 655 4.05 -4.74 24.87
C ASP A 655 5.29 -5.41 25.52
N ASP A 656 6.45 -4.73 25.61
CA ASP A 656 7.60 -5.21 26.39
C ASP A 656 7.36 -5.22 27.91
N LYS A 657 6.42 -4.42 28.45
CA LYS A 657 6.03 -4.45 29.87
C LYS A 657 5.04 -5.58 30.14
N GLN A 658 4.01 -5.72 29.31
CA GLN A 658 3.02 -6.82 29.37
C GLN A 658 3.71 -8.20 29.32
N ARG A 659 4.52 -8.46 28.28
CA ARG A 659 5.23 -9.75 28.11
C ARG A 659 6.19 -10.06 29.26
N LYS A 660 6.76 -9.04 29.93
CA LYS A 660 7.60 -9.22 31.13
C LYS A 660 6.77 -9.52 32.38
N GLY A 661 5.55 -9.00 32.48
CA GLY A 661 4.60 -9.33 33.54
C GLY A 661 4.13 -10.77 33.49
N GLU A 662 3.70 -11.26 32.31
CA GLU A 662 3.23 -12.64 32.13
C GLU A 662 4.29 -13.69 32.49
N ASN A 663 5.55 -13.45 32.13
CA ASN A 663 6.67 -14.36 32.42
C ASN A 663 7.04 -14.46 33.92
N VAL A 664 6.39 -13.72 34.82
CA VAL A 664 6.59 -13.79 36.28
C VAL A 664 5.50 -14.65 36.97
N VAL A 665 4.45 -15.06 36.25
CA VAL A 665 3.33 -15.81 36.85
C VAL A 665 3.63 -17.31 36.98
N ASP A 666 4.11 -17.66 38.18
CA ASP A 666 3.98 -18.97 38.84
C ASP A 666 4.73 -20.20 38.28
N ILE A 667 6.05 -20.25 38.54
CA ILE A 667 6.81 -21.52 38.61
C ILE A 667 6.84 -22.05 40.07
N SER A 668 5.69 -22.11 40.75
CA SER A 668 5.58 -22.59 42.13
C SER A 668 4.46 -23.61 42.37
N SER A 669 3.32 -23.52 41.66
CA SER A 669 2.14 -24.38 41.88
C SER A 669 2.23 -25.80 41.28
N LYS A 670 3.25 -26.58 41.69
CA LYS A 670 3.33 -28.04 41.44
C LYS A 670 2.24 -28.84 42.17
N LYS A 671 0.97 -28.70 41.75
CA LYS A 671 -0.14 -29.55 42.19
C LYS A 671 0.09 -30.98 41.68
N LYS A 672 0.45 -31.88 42.60
CA LYS A 672 0.60 -33.32 42.33
C LYS A 672 -0.70 -33.88 41.75
N LYS A 673 -0.65 -34.52 40.57
CA LYS A 673 -1.73 -35.38 40.11
C LYS A 673 -1.90 -36.52 41.12
N ARG A 674 -3.10 -36.67 41.70
CA ARG A 674 -3.52 -37.94 42.31
C ARG A 674 -4.05 -38.84 41.20
N SER A 675 -3.59 -40.08 41.15
CA SER A 675 -4.27 -41.14 40.41
C SER A 675 -5.53 -41.57 41.16
N CYS A 676 -6.60 -41.83 40.44
CA CYS A 676 -7.66 -42.73 40.90
C CYS A 676 -7.65 -43.96 40.00
N CYS A 677 -8.07 -45.10 40.56
CA CYS A 677 -8.39 -46.31 39.81
C CYS A 677 -9.78 -46.18 39.15
#